data_AF-A0A1M5VCE8-F1
#
_entry.id   AF-A0A1M5VCE8-F1
#
_cell.length_a   1.000
_cell.length_b   1.000
_cell.length_c   1.000
_cell.angle_alpha   90.00
_cell.angle_beta   90.00
_cell.angle_gamma   90.00
#
_symmetry.space_group_name_H-M   'P 1'
#
loop_
_entity.id
_entity.type
_entity.pdbx_description
1 polymer ?
#
loop_
_entity_poly.entity_id
_entity_poly.type
_entity_poly.pdbx_seq_one_letter_code
_entity_poly.pdbx_strand_id
1 'polypeptide(L)'
;MNLFVVFVLFLCSVAFAHVEKMPDVQDNRDGRVYKTVQIGEQRWMAENLRYNVRGSVCYEKKDFNCEKYGRLYNWAMAMMLVDYYNSHSIQKLVGKYKKGKIHDICPTGWHLPSNKEWKKLKFFVAKKGVSDGVALSLKSTESWEKELRIPGGTDEFGFNALPGGERDFEGRFFDLGRSAVFWTSTEYDDGGARNWWIYYDSRSMEGNYDTKETGASVRCVEDRLYEIKEPPPPVPKVEPKVVEIQGRKTQTVHIGDQVWMANNLDVKVPGSYCYANKEENCQKYGRLYTWAGVVKLDQKFNQSVGKDSISKRKPKGICPNGWHVPTSLDFARLNTYLKDIDEAVGVGTNLRSRTGWDESEDALMGENGFGFNGEAFGVCKYTKPKETCVSVIKAILPGPTKTSPADTVYADSCVVDPTWVPSLAFEGNGTLTGFWSGTEVDSLRAEVRKLSFDDDDFILDTARKDEAYYLRCIMDPPDDDELYDSTAFVDKRDENKYRTVAVGSTIWMSENLRFAAPGSYCYEDKDSRCRSYGRLYPWSVAMRLPADYVDNSMSGGITQEHQGICPDGWHIPTNEEWIELGQFALSKRKGGVGAALKNREFWARGGAPISAASGFNALPSGSRMSDGEYMELGSSTYFWTAAGGDGLGAVYWYLVNNRDDFTSAEDFDNAAFSLRCVKNKLTKAAAPAATAAP
;
A
#
# COMPACT_ATOMS: atom_id res chain seq x y z
N MET A 1 -7.01 -11.63 61.01
CA MET A 1 -5.60 -11.20 61.12
C MET A 1 -4.89 -11.66 59.84
N ASN A 2 -4.78 -10.71 58.90
CA ASN A 2 -4.01 -10.63 57.66
C ASN A 2 -3.83 -11.89 56.77
N LEU A 3 -4.68 -11.97 55.74
CA LEU A 3 -4.45 -12.75 54.52
C LEU A 3 -3.72 -11.84 53.52
N PHE A 4 -2.45 -12.12 53.21
CA PHE A 4 -1.69 -11.40 52.18
C PHE A 4 -2.20 -11.83 50.79
N VAL A 5 -2.90 -10.94 50.11
CA VAL A 5 -3.23 -11.08 48.68
C VAL A 5 -2.01 -10.63 47.88
N VAL A 6 -1.34 -11.57 47.23
CA VAL A 6 -0.26 -11.27 46.27
C VAL A 6 -0.92 -10.87 44.95
N PHE A 7 -0.97 -9.57 44.67
CA PHE A 7 -1.27 -9.06 43.34
C PHE A 7 -0.08 -9.36 42.42
N VAL A 8 -0.20 -10.41 41.59
CA VAL A 8 0.72 -10.61 40.47
C VAL A 8 0.29 -9.66 39.36
N LEU A 9 0.87 -8.46 39.36
CA LEU A 9 0.86 -7.55 38.22
C LEU A 9 1.60 -8.23 37.06
N PHE A 10 0.85 -8.84 36.14
CA PHE A 10 1.38 -9.19 34.82
C PHE A 10 1.64 -7.87 34.09
N LEU A 11 2.87 -7.37 34.20
CA LEU A 11 3.41 -6.38 33.27
C LEU A 11 3.46 -7.06 31.90
N CYS A 12 2.40 -6.84 31.11
CA CYS A 12 2.43 -7.08 29.67
C CYS A 12 3.44 -6.07 29.11
N SER A 13 4.68 -6.50 28.95
CA SER A 13 5.69 -5.71 28.26
C SER A 13 5.27 -5.66 26.80
N VAL A 14 4.67 -4.54 26.40
CA VAL A 14 4.56 -4.16 25.00
C VAL A 14 6.01 -4.08 24.53
N ALA A 15 6.41 -4.96 23.59
CA ALA A 15 7.71 -4.85 22.95
C ALA A 15 7.68 -3.57 22.12
N PHE A 16 8.09 -2.45 22.73
CA PHE A 16 8.43 -1.25 22.00
C PHE A 16 9.53 -1.60 21.00
N ALA A 17 9.50 -1.02 19.81
CA ALA A 17 10.69 -0.95 18.98
C ALA A 17 11.80 -0.35 19.86
N HIS A 18 12.73 -1.20 20.30
CA HIS A 18 13.72 -0.78 21.28
C HIS A 18 14.66 0.18 20.56
N VAL A 19 14.56 1.48 20.86
CA VAL A 19 15.52 2.47 20.37
C VAL A 19 16.89 2.09 20.94
N GLU A 20 17.69 1.41 20.13
CA GLU A 20 19.06 1.09 20.51
C GLU A 20 19.88 2.37 20.36
N LYS A 21 20.00 3.11 21.47
CA LYS A 21 20.94 4.22 21.56
C LYS A 21 22.34 3.70 21.29
N MET A 22 22.97 4.24 20.27
CA MET A 22 24.31 3.86 19.86
C MET A 22 25.31 4.86 20.44
N PRO A 23 26.60 4.46 20.59
CA PRO A 23 27.63 5.38 21.06
C PRO A 23 27.68 6.66 20.23
N ASP A 24 27.96 7.80 20.84
CA ASP A 24 28.17 9.03 20.08
C ASP A 24 29.41 8.91 19.17
N VAL A 25 29.41 9.62 18.05
CA VAL A 25 30.54 9.67 17.12
C VAL A 25 31.23 11.03 17.17
N GLN A 26 32.55 11.05 17.28
CA GLN A 26 33.35 12.27 17.16
C GLN A 26 33.87 12.41 15.72
N ASP A 27 33.60 13.55 15.10
CA ASP A 27 34.20 13.93 13.83
C ASP A 27 35.62 14.45 14.07
N ASN A 28 36.64 13.66 13.70
CA ASN A 28 38.04 14.02 13.91
C ASN A 28 38.49 15.27 13.12
N ARG A 29 37.70 15.73 12.14
CA ARG A 29 38.05 16.88 11.29
C ARG A 29 37.83 18.20 12.02
N ASP A 30 36.87 18.27 12.94
CA ASP A 30 36.52 19.49 13.69
C ASP A 30 36.30 19.27 15.21
N GLY A 31 36.43 18.02 15.68
CA GLY A 31 36.29 17.63 17.08
C GLY A 31 34.84 17.54 17.57
N ARG A 32 33.83 17.82 16.73
CA ARG A 32 32.42 17.80 17.13
C ARG A 32 31.94 16.38 17.40
N VAL A 33 31.09 16.24 18.41
CA VAL A 33 30.46 14.97 18.78
C VAL A 33 29.00 15.01 18.31
N TYR A 34 28.54 13.90 17.73
CA TYR A 34 27.18 13.72 17.25
C TYR A 34 26.58 12.47 17.87
N LYS A 35 25.35 12.57 18.35
CA LYS A 35 24.56 11.42 18.79
C LYS A 35 24.21 10.52 17.62
N THR A 36 24.09 9.22 17.89
CA THR A 36 23.72 8.24 16.86
C THR A 36 22.67 7.25 17.35
N VAL A 37 21.95 6.67 16.40
CA VAL A 37 20.86 5.72 16.68
C VAL A 37 20.84 4.63 15.62
N GLN A 38 20.53 3.40 16.00
CA GLN A 38 20.27 2.32 15.05
C GLN A 38 18.77 2.29 14.72
N ILE A 39 18.44 2.35 13.43
CA ILE A 39 17.09 2.18 12.91
C ILE A 39 17.13 1.12 11.81
N GLY A 40 16.52 -0.03 12.10
CA GLY A 40 16.67 -1.23 11.26
C GLY A 40 18.12 -1.69 11.18
N GLU A 41 18.61 -1.90 9.97
CA GLU A 41 19.99 -2.32 9.71
C GLU A 41 20.98 -1.15 9.68
N GLN A 42 20.49 0.10 9.74
CA GLN A 42 21.29 1.29 9.52
C GLN A 42 21.51 2.05 10.82
N ARG A 43 22.71 2.62 10.97
CA ARG A 43 23.00 3.56 12.06
C ARG A 43 23.09 4.98 11.51
N TRP A 44 22.26 5.85 12.05
CA TRP A 44 22.09 7.23 11.63
C TRP A 44 22.67 8.19 12.67
N MET A 45 23.18 9.34 12.22
CA MET A 45 23.31 10.48 13.11
C MET A 45 21.92 10.97 13.53
N ALA A 46 21.74 11.25 14.83
CA ALA A 46 20.52 11.83 15.40
C ALA A 46 20.56 13.38 15.40
N GLU A 47 21.60 13.95 14.79
CA GLU A 47 21.85 15.38 14.68
C GLU A 47 22.31 15.71 13.26
N ASN A 48 21.99 16.92 12.79
CA ASN A 48 22.42 17.38 11.48
C ASN A 48 23.90 17.79 11.50
N LEU A 49 24.60 17.57 10.40
CA LEU A 49 26.03 17.83 10.28
C LEU A 49 26.35 19.33 10.42
N ARG A 50 27.35 19.65 11.23
CA ARG A 50 27.82 21.03 11.51
C ARG A 50 29.21 21.33 10.94
N TYR A 51 29.73 20.44 10.10
CA TYR A 51 31.06 20.58 9.50
C TYR A 51 31.14 21.82 8.60
N ASN A 52 32.08 22.71 8.92
CA ASN A 52 32.18 23.99 8.21
C ASN A 52 33.02 23.85 6.94
N VAL A 53 32.38 24.09 5.79
CA VAL A 53 33.06 24.17 4.48
C VAL A 53 32.80 25.55 3.88
N ARG A 54 33.68 25.99 2.98
CA ARG A 54 33.55 27.30 2.34
C ARG A 54 32.21 27.37 1.59
N GLY A 55 31.36 28.32 2.00
CA GLY A 55 30.06 28.58 1.38
C GLY A 55 28.87 27.95 2.10
N SER A 56 29.07 26.99 3.02
CA SER A 56 27.96 26.50 3.86
C SER A 56 27.51 27.57 4.85
N VAL A 57 26.22 27.61 5.15
CA VAL A 57 25.60 28.70 5.92
C VAL A 57 24.75 28.18 7.08
N CYS A 58 24.67 28.97 8.13
CA CYS A 58 23.63 28.81 9.15
C CYS A 58 22.33 29.43 8.64
N TYR A 59 21.17 28.93 9.06
CA TYR A 59 19.89 29.59 8.81
C TYR A 59 19.96 31.06 9.27
N GLU A 60 19.56 32.00 8.41
CA GLU A 60 19.67 33.45 8.61
C GLU A 60 21.10 33.96 8.93
N LYS A 61 22.13 33.17 8.64
CA LYS A 61 23.54 33.47 8.96
C LYS A 61 23.79 33.71 10.46
N LYS A 62 23.01 33.05 11.33
CA LYS A 62 23.14 33.12 12.79
C LYS A 62 23.82 31.86 13.34
N ASP A 63 24.95 32.01 14.05
CA ASP A 63 25.75 30.87 14.53
C ASP A 63 24.96 29.92 15.44
N PHE A 64 24.07 30.43 16.30
CA PHE A 64 23.26 29.58 17.16
C PHE A 64 22.32 28.65 16.37
N ASN A 65 21.92 29.03 15.15
CA ASN A 65 21.12 28.16 14.29
C ASN A 65 21.94 26.99 13.75
N CYS A 66 23.24 27.18 13.49
CA CYS A 66 24.13 26.07 13.15
C CYS A 66 24.25 25.07 14.30
N GLU A 67 24.39 25.54 15.54
CA GLU A 67 24.49 24.66 16.70
C GLU A 67 23.21 23.86 16.93
N LYS A 68 22.05 24.52 16.78
CA LYS A 68 20.74 23.90 17.01
C LYS A 68 20.29 23.00 15.85
N TYR A 69 20.33 23.49 14.61
CA TYR A 69 19.69 22.85 13.44
C TYR A 69 20.68 22.22 12.47
N GLY A 70 21.99 22.43 12.64
CA GLY A 70 22.99 22.07 11.65
C GLY A 70 23.24 23.16 10.61
N ARG A 71 24.18 22.89 9.70
CA ARG A 71 24.48 23.76 8.56
C ARG A 71 23.64 23.39 7.35
N LEU A 72 23.40 24.37 6.49
CA LEU A 72 22.82 24.19 5.16
C LEU A 72 23.94 24.15 4.11
N TYR A 73 23.89 23.13 3.26
CA TYR A 73 24.86 22.87 2.20
C TYR A 73 24.13 22.80 0.86
N ASN A 74 24.73 23.35 -0.20
CA ASN A 74 24.30 22.98 -1.55
C ASN A 74 24.77 21.55 -1.87
N TRP A 75 24.26 20.95 -2.95
CA TRP A 75 24.50 19.54 -3.21
C TRP A 75 25.97 19.25 -3.56
N ALA A 76 26.65 20.12 -4.34
CA ALA A 76 28.08 19.97 -4.58
C ALA A 76 28.90 20.00 -3.28
N MET A 77 28.60 20.89 -2.33
CA MET A 77 29.24 20.90 -1.01
C MET A 77 28.96 19.60 -0.24
N ALA A 78 27.72 19.13 -0.23
CA ALA A 78 27.34 17.87 0.43
C ALA A 78 28.10 16.67 -0.16
N MET A 79 28.35 16.67 -1.47
CA MET A 79 29.12 15.64 -2.18
C MET A 79 30.64 15.90 -2.20
N MET A 80 31.12 16.98 -1.57
CA MET A 80 32.52 17.42 -1.61
C MET A 80 33.07 17.61 -3.03
N LEU A 81 32.21 18.11 -3.92
CA LEU A 81 32.51 18.45 -5.31
C LEU A 81 32.67 19.97 -5.49
N VAL A 82 33.23 20.36 -6.64
CA VAL A 82 33.24 21.76 -7.07
C VAL A 82 31.85 22.21 -7.54
N ASP A 83 31.50 23.48 -7.31
CA ASP A 83 30.16 24.05 -7.61
C ASP A 83 29.70 23.87 -9.07
N TYR A 84 30.62 23.62 -10.01
CA TYR A 84 30.31 23.23 -11.39
C TYR A 84 29.25 22.12 -11.47
N TYR A 85 29.27 21.16 -10.53
CA TYR A 85 28.34 20.02 -10.50
C TYR A 85 26.94 20.35 -9.97
N ASN A 86 26.68 21.58 -9.52
CA ASN A 86 25.31 22.02 -9.24
C ASN A 86 24.48 22.25 -10.51
N SER A 87 25.12 22.31 -11.68
CA SER A 87 24.45 22.51 -12.98
C SER A 87 24.84 21.48 -14.03
N HIS A 88 25.59 20.44 -13.63
CA HIS A 88 26.06 19.38 -14.53
C HIS A 88 25.98 18.02 -13.86
N SER A 89 25.64 16.99 -14.64
CA SER A 89 25.61 15.62 -14.14
C SER A 89 26.99 15.09 -13.75
N ILE A 90 27.02 14.36 -12.63
CA ILE A 90 28.19 13.62 -12.18
C ILE A 90 28.38 12.27 -12.89
N GLN A 91 27.46 11.83 -13.76
CA GLN A 91 27.52 10.50 -14.40
C GLN A 91 28.83 10.25 -15.14
N LYS A 92 29.34 11.24 -15.88
CA LYS A 92 30.64 11.14 -16.58
C LYS A 92 31.81 11.03 -15.62
N LEU A 93 31.69 11.62 -14.44
CA LEU A 93 32.69 11.55 -13.38
C LEU A 93 32.66 10.17 -12.72
N VAL A 94 31.48 9.65 -12.36
CA VAL A 94 31.30 8.31 -11.78
C VAL A 94 31.74 7.20 -12.75
N GLY A 95 31.53 7.36 -14.07
CA GLY A 95 32.06 6.41 -15.06
C GLY A 95 33.58 6.39 -15.16
N LYS A 96 34.25 7.50 -14.80
CA LYS A 96 35.72 7.67 -14.88
C LYS A 96 36.44 7.25 -13.59
N TYR A 97 35.79 7.39 -12.43
CA TYR A 97 36.32 6.98 -11.12
C TYR A 97 35.53 5.78 -10.61
N LYS A 98 36.20 4.64 -10.34
CA LYS A 98 35.54 3.43 -9.79
C LYS A 98 34.53 3.80 -8.68
N LYS A 99 33.34 3.17 -8.71
CA LYS A 99 32.28 3.28 -7.69
C LYS A 99 32.91 3.28 -6.28
N GLY A 100 32.65 4.32 -5.48
CA GLY A 100 33.18 4.47 -4.12
C GLY A 100 34.44 5.33 -3.94
N LYS A 101 34.88 6.10 -4.95
CA LYS A 101 36.02 7.04 -4.82
C LYS A 101 35.66 8.49 -4.49
N ILE A 102 34.39 8.88 -4.59
CA ILE A 102 33.92 10.21 -4.17
C ILE A 102 33.43 10.02 -2.74
N HIS A 103 34.17 10.56 -1.78
CA HIS A 103 33.74 10.61 -0.39
C HIS A 103 33.08 11.98 -0.19
N ASP A 104 31.84 11.94 0.27
CA ASP A 104 31.01 13.11 0.53
C ASP A 104 31.44 13.83 1.82
N ILE A 105 30.61 14.77 2.29
CA ILE A 105 30.92 15.63 3.43
C ILE A 105 30.88 14.89 4.79
N CYS A 106 30.36 13.67 4.86
CA CYS A 106 30.33 12.89 6.09
C CYS A 106 31.74 12.44 6.53
N PRO A 107 31.96 12.17 7.83
CA PRO A 107 33.27 11.71 8.31
C PRO A 107 33.57 10.29 7.83
N THR A 108 34.86 9.89 7.82
CA THR A 108 35.25 8.54 7.39
C THR A 108 34.53 7.44 8.18
N GLY A 109 34.04 6.43 7.46
CA GLY A 109 33.17 5.38 8.01
C GLY A 109 31.67 5.75 7.97
N TRP A 110 31.36 6.96 7.54
CA TRP A 110 30.02 7.48 7.32
C TRP A 110 29.92 8.08 5.92
N HIS A 111 28.70 8.13 5.39
CA HIS A 111 28.43 8.72 4.08
C HIS A 111 27.11 9.48 4.07
N LEU A 112 26.94 10.30 3.03
CA LEU A 112 25.70 10.97 2.69
C LEU A 112 24.73 9.90 2.17
N PRO A 113 23.60 9.66 2.85
CA PRO A 113 22.72 8.56 2.51
C PRO A 113 22.20 8.68 1.08
N SER A 114 22.14 7.56 0.38
CA SER A 114 21.46 7.46 -0.92
C SER A 114 19.95 7.59 -0.78
N ASN A 115 19.26 7.85 -1.89
CA ASN A 115 17.80 7.83 -1.94
C ASN A 115 17.24 6.47 -1.47
N LYS A 116 17.86 5.36 -1.88
CA LYS A 116 17.51 3.99 -1.45
C LYS A 116 17.57 3.83 0.07
N GLU A 117 18.57 4.41 0.73
CA GLU A 117 18.75 4.32 2.17
C GLU A 117 17.71 5.11 2.95
N TRP A 118 17.32 6.29 2.47
CA TRP A 118 16.18 7.01 3.01
C TRP A 118 14.87 6.25 2.82
N LYS A 119 14.67 5.58 1.67
CA LYS A 119 13.52 4.69 1.45
C LYS A 119 13.51 3.53 2.44
N LYS A 120 14.67 2.92 2.72
CA LYS A 120 14.79 1.86 3.75
C LYS A 120 14.42 2.37 5.14
N LEU A 121 14.86 3.58 5.50
CA LEU A 121 14.47 4.22 6.76
C LEU A 121 12.94 4.41 6.83
N LYS A 122 12.34 5.08 5.83
CA LYS A 122 10.89 5.29 5.74
C LYS A 122 10.12 3.96 5.84
N PHE A 123 10.59 2.95 5.09
CA PHE A 123 10.01 1.61 5.10
C PHE A 123 10.04 0.97 6.50
N PHE A 124 11.20 0.96 7.15
CA PHE A 124 11.34 0.36 8.47
C PHE A 124 10.46 1.04 9.52
N VAL A 125 10.47 2.38 9.51
CA VAL A 125 9.66 3.21 10.42
C VAL A 125 8.17 2.97 10.18
N ALA A 126 7.71 2.89 8.94
CA ALA A 126 6.31 2.61 8.65
C ALA A 126 5.85 1.23 9.14
N LYS A 127 6.72 0.22 9.09
CA LYS A 127 6.39 -1.15 9.53
C LYS A 127 6.45 -1.34 11.05
N LYS A 128 7.27 -0.55 11.74
CA LYS A 128 7.57 -0.73 13.17
C LYS A 128 7.05 0.38 14.06
N GLY A 129 6.70 1.52 13.48
CA GLY A 129 6.23 2.69 14.19
C GLY A 129 4.84 2.46 14.78
N VAL A 130 4.60 3.02 15.96
CA VAL A 130 3.28 3.01 16.60
C VAL A 130 2.54 4.32 16.40
N SER A 131 3.28 5.37 16.00
CA SER A 131 2.71 6.66 15.66
C SER A 131 1.93 6.58 14.34
N ASP A 132 0.93 7.44 14.21
CA ASP A 132 0.01 7.53 13.07
C ASP A 132 0.64 8.27 11.87
N GLY A 133 1.84 7.82 11.47
CA GLY A 133 2.60 8.36 10.34
C GLY A 133 4.11 8.39 10.56
N VAL A 134 4.87 8.08 9.50
CA VAL A 134 6.35 8.05 9.49
C VAL A 134 6.96 9.37 9.94
N ALA A 135 6.39 10.51 9.51
CA ALA A 135 6.90 11.81 9.90
C ALA A 135 6.77 12.01 11.42
N LEU A 136 5.65 11.62 12.03
CA LEU A 136 5.42 11.78 13.46
C LEU A 136 6.44 10.97 14.27
N SER A 137 6.73 9.75 13.82
CA SER A 137 7.73 8.86 14.42
C SER A 137 9.16 9.42 14.42
N LEU A 138 9.49 10.28 13.45
CA LEU A 138 10.86 10.78 13.23
C LEU A 138 11.08 12.23 13.67
N LYS A 139 10.01 13.05 13.69
CA LYS A 139 10.05 14.43 14.14
C LYS A 139 10.54 14.50 15.58
N SER A 140 11.43 15.46 15.85
CA SER A 140 11.75 15.87 17.21
C SER A 140 10.49 16.25 17.99
N THR A 141 10.52 16.04 19.30
CA THR A 141 9.43 16.40 20.22
C THR A 141 9.32 17.91 20.46
N GLU A 142 10.26 18.70 19.94
CA GLU A 142 10.32 20.14 20.11
C GLU A 142 10.63 20.89 18.80
N SER A 143 10.51 22.22 18.85
CA SER A 143 10.85 23.17 17.77
C SER A 143 9.96 23.19 16.52
N TRP A 144 9.08 22.21 16.32
CA TRP A 144 8.07 22.25 15.26
C TRP A 144 6.95 23.25 15.58
N GLU A 145 6.51 23.98 14.55
CA GLU A 145 5.26 24.74 14.61
C GLU A 145 4.09 23.79 14.87
N LYS A 146 3.10 24.27 15.63
CA LYS A 146 1.94 23.47 16.01
C LYS A 146 0.87 23.55 14.91
N GLU A 147 0.41 22.38 14.47
CA GLU A 147 -0.80 22.22 13.65
C GLU A 147 -1.90 21.61 14.52
N LEU A 148 -3.13 22.12 14.44
CA LEU A 148 -4.24 21.69 15.32
C LEU A 148 -4.77 20.30 14.95
N ARG A 149 -4.63 19.90 13.68
CA ARG A 149 -5.18 18.63 13.16
C ARG A 149 -4.20 17.46 13.21
N ILE A 150 -2.93 17.71 13.54
CA ILE A 150 -1.86 16.72 13.48
C ILE A 150 -1.10 16.70 14.80
N PRO A 151 -0.89 15.52 15.42
CA PRO A 151 -0.09 15.40 16.64
C PRO A 151 1.35 15.92 16.46
N GLY A 152 1.98 16.34 17.56
CA GLY A 152 3.41 16.66 17.55
C GLY A 152 4.28 15.43 17.26
N GLY A 153 5.55 15.68 16.91
CA GLY A 153 6.53 14.62 16.76
C GLY A 153 6.76 13.83 18.05
N THR A 154 6.93 12.51 17.92
CA THR A 154 7.15 11.60 19.05
C THR A 154 8.61 11.19 19.21
N ASP A 155 9.41 11.33 18.15
CA ASP A 155 10.79 10.84 18.05
C ASP A 155 10.95 9.39 18.57
N GLU A 156 9.98 8.53 18.28
CA GLU A 156 9.91 7.19 18.86
C GLU A 156 11.07 6.28 18.42
N PHE A 157 11.80 6.65 17.35
CA PHE A 157 12.99 5.95 16.87
C PHE A 157 14.31 6.64 17.28
N GLY A 158 14.28 7.75 18.01
CA GLY A 158 15.47 8.53 18.40
C GLY A 158 16.21 9.18 17.22
N PHE A 159 15.55 9.33 16.08
CA PHE A 159 16.10 9.98 14.89
C PHE A 159 16.26 11.49 15.12
N ASN A 160 15.32 12.13 15.80
CA ASN A 160 15.33 13.54 16.17
C ASN A 160 15.44 14.49 14.95
N ALA A 161 14.47 14.43 14.04
CA ALA A 161 14.39 15.38 12.92
C ALA A 161 13.96 16.77 13.42
N LEU A 162 14.88 17.74 13.37
CA LEU A 162 14.64 19.13 13.73
C LEU A 162 14.23 19.96 12.50
N PRO A 163 13.29 20.90 12.63
CA PRO A 163 12.79 21.70 11.51
C PRO A 163 13.72 22.90 11.23
N GLY A 164 14.88 22.59 10.65
CA GLY A 164 15.93 23.58 10.35
C GLY A 164 15.64 24.52 9.19
N GLY A 165 14.55 24.28 8.45
CA GLY A 165 14.25 25.00 7.22
C GLY A 165 15.29 24.75 6.13
N GLU A 166 15.28 25.61 5.12
CA GLU A 166 16.16 25.53 3.97
C GLU A 166 16.58 26.92 3.45
N ARG A 167 17.44 26.92 2.44
CA ARG A 167 17.84 28.12 1.70
C ARG A 167 17.67 27.87 0.21
N ASP A 168 16.94 28.72 -0.49
CA ASP A 168 16.76 28.55 -1.94
C ASP A 168 18.01 28.96 -2.76
N PHE A 169 17.94 28.81 -4.08
CA PHE A 169 19.01 29.18 -5.01
C PHE A 169 19.30 30.69 -5.05
N GLU A 170 18.33 31.56 -4.71
CA GLU A 170 18.53 33.02 -4.60
C GLU A 170 19.17 33.42 -3.25
N GLY A 171 19.21 32.48 -2.30
CA GLY A 171 19.77 32.63 -0.98
C GLY A 171 18.84 33.18 0.08
N ARG A 172 17.53 33.12 -0.16
CA ARG A 172 16.47 33.37 0.82
C ARG A 172 16.28 32.14 1.69
N PHE A 173 15.89 32.37 2.94
CA PHE A 173 15.68 31.31 3.93
C PHE A 173 14.17 31.09 4.15
N PHE A 174 13.74 29.83 4.24
CA PHE A 174 12.33 29.46 4.39
C PHE A 174 12.13 28.37 5.43
N ASP A 175 10.91 28.30 5.97
CA ASP A 175 10.36 27.15 6.70
C ASP A 175 11.10 26.68 7.95
N LEU A 176 11.86 27.57 8.61
CA LEU A 176 12.32 27.31 9.97
C LEU A 176 11.13 27.02 10.89
N GLY A 177 11.17 25.90 11.60
CA GLY A 177 10.03 25.45 12.43
C GLY A 177 8.96 24.68 11.64
N ARG A 178 8.95 24.75 10.31
CA ARG A 178 7.93 24.15 9.44
C ARG A 178 8.41 22.96 8.62
N SER A 179 9.68 22.91 8.26
CA SER A 179 10.23 21.81 7.47
C SER A 179 11.62 21.36 7.94
N ALA A 180 11.89 20.08 7.75
CA ALA A 180 13.22 19.49 7.81
C ALA A 180 13.54 18.88 6.44
N VAL A 181 14.61 19.38 5.80
CA VAL A 181 15.02 18.97 4.45
C VAL A 181 16.41 18.34 4.51
N PHE A 182 16.54 17.12 3.97
CA PHE A 182 17.78 16.34 4.00
C PHE A 182 18.27 15.99 2.61
N TRP A 183 19.52 16.33 2.30
CA TRP A 183 20.15 15.90 1.06
C TRP A 183 20.35 14.39 1.00
N THR A 184 20.28 13.85 -0.23
CA THR A 184 20.80 12.52 -0.55
C THR A 184 22.03 12.63 -1.46
N SER A 185 22.80 11.54 -1.56
CA SER A 185 23.88 11.43 -2.54
C SER A 185 23.40 11.09 -3.96
N THR A 186 22.09 10.88 -4.15
CA THR A 186 21.51 10.48 -5.44
C THR A 186 21.17 11.71 -6.29
N GLU A 187 21.85 11.82 -7.43
CA GLU A 187 21.55 12.82 -8.47
C GLU A 187 20.21 12.50 -9.16
N TYR A 188 19.42 13.53 -9.47
CA TYR A 188 18.19 13.37 -10.25
C TYR A 188 18.46 13.65 -11.74
N ASP A 189 19.06 14.79 -12.04
CA ASP A 189 19.47 15.18 -13.40
C ASP A 189 20.69 16.13 -13.37
N ASP A 190 20.97 16.84 -14.46
CA ASP A 190 22.07 17.80 -14.56
C ASP A 190 22.01 18.89 -13.48
N GLY A 191 20.83 19.42 -13.17
CA GLY A 191 20.62 20.55 -12.25
C GLY A 191 19.99 20.19 -10.91
N GLY A 192 19.45 18.98 -10.77
CA GLY A 192 18.65 18.55 -9.63
C GLY A 192 19.23 17.34 -8.90
N ALA A 193 19.00 17.28 -7.59
CA ALA A 193 19.34 16.14 -6.75
C ALA A 193 18.16 15.74 -5.86
N ARG A 194 18.11 14.47 -5.45
CA ARG A 194 17.06 13.96 -4.57
C ARG A 194 17.28 14.46 -3.14
N ASN A 195 16.18 14.80 -2.47
CA ASN A 195 16.15 15.12 -1.06
C ASN A 195 14.89 14.57 -0.38
N TRP A 196 14.85 14.65 0.95
CA TRP A 196 13.74 14.17 1.74
C TRP A 196 13.20 15.25 2.66
N TRP A 197 11.89 15.39 2.67
CA TRP A 197 11.15 16.42 3.38
C TRP A 197 10.28 15.82 4.48
N ILE A 198 10.28 16.49 5.61
CA ILE A 198 9.30 16.31 6.68
C ILE A 198 8.67 17.68 6.94
N TYR A 199 7.36 17.79 6.82
CA TYR A 199 6.60 19.03 7.03
C TYR A 199 5.85 19.01 8.36
N TYR A 200 5.65 20.16 8.99
CA TYR A 200 4.97 20.29 10.29
C TYR A 200 3.53 19.77 10.25
N ASP A 201 2.84 19.97 9.13
CA ASP A 201 1.45 19.62 8.84
C ASP A 201 1.30 18.33 8.02
N SER A 202 2.31 17.45 8.04
CA SER A 202 2.21 16.12 7.42
C SER A 202 2.50 14.98 8.40
N ARG A 203 1.81 13.87 8.17
CA ARG A 203 2.04 12.54 8.78
C ARG A 203 3.03 11.70 7.98
N SER A 204 3.24 12.05 6.72
CA SER A 204 4.11 11.35 5.78
C SER A 204 5.45 12.08 5.60
N MET A 205 6.47 11.29 5.29
CA MET A 205 7.80 11.76 4.91
C MET A 205 7.95 11.60 3.40
N GLU A 206 8.30 12.67 2.70
CA GLU A 206 8.26 12.74 1.23
C GLU A 206 9.65 12.78 0.61
N GLY A 207 9.85 11.97 -0.45
CA GLY A 207 11.05 12.04 -1.27
C GLY A 207 10.81 12.97 -2.45
N ASN A 208 11.59 14.05 -2.55
CA ASN A 208 11.50 15.06 -3.59
C ASN A 208 12.83 15.17 -4.36
N TYR A 209 12.89 16.12 -5.27
CA TYR A 209 14.15 16.61 -5.83
C TYR A 209 14.10 18.13 -5.84
N ASP A 210 15.26 18.74 -5.63
CA ASP A 210 15.44 20.18 -5.69
C ASP A 210 16.63 20.53 -6.55
N THR A 211 16.70 21.81 -6.95
CA THR A 211 17.92 22.36 -7.55
C THR A 211 19.11 22.10 -6.62
N LYS A 212 20.23 21.65 -7.20
CA LYS A 212 21.46 21.37 -6.46
C LYS A 212 22.04 22.62 -5.78
N GLU A 213 21.57 23.83 -6.13
CA GLU A 213 21.91 25.09 -5.46
C GLU A 213 21.16 25.32 -4.13
N THR A 214 20.10 24.57 -3.86
CA THR A 214 19.36 24.65 -2.59
C THR A 214 20.25 24.27 -1.42
N GLY A 215 20.24 25.07 -0.37
CA GLY A 215 20.87 24.78 0.90
C GLY A 215 19.97 23.92 1.78
N ALA A 216 20.30 22.64 1.93
CA ALA A 216 19.59 21.71 2.81
C ALA A 216 20.53 21.09 3.85
N SER A 217 19.96 20.45 4.87
CA SER A 217 20.72 19.79 5.92
C SER A 217 21.32 18.48 5.43
N VAL A 218 22.46 18.09 6.01
CA VAL A 218 23.07 16.76 5.81
C VAL A 218 22.94 15.96 7.09
N ARG A 219 22.56 14.69 6.95
CA ARG A 219 22.51 13.71 8.03
C ARG A 219 23.18 12.43 7.58
N CYS A 220 24.27 12.06 8.23
CA CYS A 220 25.11 10.96 7.79
C CYS A 220 24.60 9.61 8.30
N VAL A 221 24.86 8.56 7.53
CA VAL A 221 24.62 7.16 7.87
C VAL A 221 25.95 6.40 7.85
N GLU A 222 26.13 5.43 8.75
CA GLU A 222 27.37 4.66 8.85
C GLU A 222 27.47 3.63 7.73
N ASP A 223 28.67 3.41 7.18
CA ASP A 223 28.93 2.42 6.11
C ASP A 223 28.58 0.98 6.52
N ARG A 224 28.57 0.72 7.84
CA ARG A 224 28.34 -0.60 8.42
C ARG A 224 26.84 -0.88 8.56
N LEU A 225 26.43 -2.07 8.11
CA LEU A 225 25.11 -2.62 8.41
C LEU A 225 25.12 -3.41 9.73
N TYR A 226 23.99 -3.37 10.42
CA TYR A 226 23.76 -3.99 11.72
C TYR A 226 22.69 -5.07 11.63
N GLU A 227 22.86 -6.15 12.40
CA GLU A 227 21.83 -7.19 12.51
C GLU A 227 20.62 -6.66 13.28
N ILE A 228 19.42 -6.97 12.78
CA ILE A 228 18.17 -6.74 13.49
C ILE A 228 18.07 -7.81 14.58
N LYS A 229 18.11 -7.42 15.86
CA LYS A 229 18.07 -8.37 17.00
C LYS A 229 16.71 -9.04 17.21
N GLU A 230 15.67 -8.61 16.50
CA GLU A 230 14.37 -9.29 16.48
C GLU A 230 14.37 -10.41 15.42
N PRO A 231 13.73 -11.56 15.69
CA PRO A 231 13.58 -12.59 14.67
C PRO A 231 12.87 -11.97 13.46
N PRO A 232 13.35 -12.23 12.22
CA PRO A 232 12.71 -11.70 11.03
C PRO A 232 11.23 -12.10 11.06
N PRO A 233 10.29 -11.16 10.83
CA PRO A 233 8.88 -11.52 10.78
C PRO A 233 8.75 -12.68 9.80
N PRO A 234 8.00 -13.75 10.15
CA PRO A 234 7.84 -14.88 9.25
C PRO A 234 7.37 -14.30 7.92
N VAL A 235 8.10 -14.63 6.85
CA VAL A 235 7.70 -14.27 5.48
C VAL A 235 6.21 -14.59 5.39
N PRO A 236 5.33 -13.59 5.15
CA PRO A 236 3.93 -13.88 4.94
C PRO A 236 3.90 -14.78 3.71
N LYS A 237 3.80 -16.09 3.93
CA LYS A 237 3.51 -17.04 2.87
C LYS A 237 2.05 -16.78 2.56
N VAL A 238 1.81 -15.84 1.66
CA VAL A 238 0.57 -15.83 0.88
C VAL A 238 0.64 -17.11 0.07
N GLU A 239 0.15 -18.22 0.63
CA GLU A 239 0.08 -19.48 -0.07
C GLU A 239 -0.93 -19.30 -1.20
N PRO A 240 -0.49 -19.30 -2.47
CA PRO A 240 -1.42 -19.14 -3.57
C PRO A 240 -2.42 -20.29 -3.52
N LYS A 241 -3.72 -19.99 -3.57
CA LYS A 241 -4.72 -21.05 -3.68
C LYS A 241 -4.56 -21.69 -5.06
N VAL A 242 -4.39 -23.01 -5.10
CA VAL A 242 -4.32 -23.73 -6.36
C VAL A 242 -5.73 -24.03 -6.81
N VAL A 243 -6.17 -23.37 -7.87
CA VAL A 243 -7.45 -23.65 -8.53
C VAL A 243 -7.17 -24.51 -9.76
N GLU A 244 -7.95 -25.58 -9.92
CA GLU A 244 -7.86 -26.43 -11.10
C GLU A 244 -8.76 -25.88 -12.20
N ILE A 245 -8.15 -25.39 -13.28
CA ILE A 245 -8.82 -24.73 -14.39
C ILE A 245 -8.61 -25.59 -15.64
N GLN A 246 -9.66 -26.23 -16.15
CA GLN A 246 -9.60 -27.04 -17.39
C GLN A 246 -8.45 -28.08 -17.39
N GLY A 247 -8.17 -28.70 -16.24
CA GLY A 247 -7.08 -29.67 -16.08
C GLY A 247 -5.68 -29.07 -15.88
N ARG A 248 -5.57 -27.74 -15.66
CA ARG A 248 -4.32 -27.05 -15.31
C ARG A 248 -4.41 -26.45 -13.92
N LYS A 249 -3.41 -26.73 -13.08
CA LYS A 249 -3.25 -26.13 -11.76
C LYS A 249 -2.76 -24.70 -11.89
N THR A 250 -3.61 -23.73 -11.56
CA THR A 250 -3.26 -22.30 -11.57
C THR A 250 -3.20 -21.78 -10.14
N GLN A 251 -2.11 -21.10 -9.81
CA GLN A 251 -1.96 -20.41 -8.53
C GLN A 251 -2.70 -19.07 -8.58
N THR A 252 -3.49 -18.78 -7.54
CA THR A 252 -4.24 -17.53 -7.43
C THR A 252 -3.90 -16.80 -6.15
N VAL A 253 -3.97 -15.47 -6.19
CA VAL A 253 -3.76 -14.60 -5.04
C VAL A 253 -4.95 -13.68 -4.85
N HIS A 254 -5.39 -13.55 -3.60
CA HIS A 254 -6.38 -12.56 -3.20
C HIS A 254 -5.68 -11.26 -2.83
N ILE A 255 -6.05 -10.17 -3.49
CA ILE A 255 -5.56 -8.82 -3.17
C ILE A 255 -6.77 -7.91 -3.11
N GLY A 256 -7.13 -7.50 -1.89
CA GLY A 256 -8.40 -6.82 -1.64
C GLY A 256 -9.57 -7.67 -2.11
N ASP A 257 -10.49 -7.04 -2.82
CA ASP A 257 -11.69 -7.68 -3.36
C ASP A 257 -11.48 -8.41 -4.70
N GLN A 258 -10.23 -8.56 -5.14
CA GLN A 258 -9.88 -9.17 -6.40
C GLN A 258 -9.08 -10.46 -6.22
N VAL A 259 -9.34 -11.42 -7.12
CA VAL A 259 -8.57 -12.67 -7.20
C VAL A 259 -7.79 -12.68 -8.50
N TRP A 260 -6.48 -12.64 -8.39
CA TRP A 260 -5.56 -12.56 -9.51
C TRP A 260 -4.88 -13.90 -9.76
N MET A 261 -4.53 -14.19 -11.01
CA MET A 261 -3.53 -15.21 -11.29
C MET A 261 -2.18 -14.79 -10.69
N ALA A 262 -1.57 -15.70 -9.92
CA ALA A 262 -0.24 -15.52 -9.33
C ALA A 262 0.89 -15.72 -10.36
N ASN A 263 0.59 -16.43 -11.45
CA ASN A 263 1.52 -16.67 -12.57
C ASN A 263 0.94 -16.08 -13.85
N ASN A 264 1.81 -15.72 -14.78
CA ASN A 264 1.40 -15.26 -16.10
C ASN A 264 0.72 -16.40 -16.88
N LEU A 265 -0.26 -16.05 -17.72
CA LEU A 265 -0.98 -17.02 -18.53
C LEU A 265 -0.04 -17.65 -19.59
N ASP A 266 -0.10 -18.98 -19.74
CA ASP A 266 0.64 -19.73 -20.76
C ASP A 266 -0.31 -20.53 -21.68
N VAL A 267 -0.91 -19.86 -22.65
CA VAL A 267 -1.80 -20.45 -23.65
C VAL A 267 -1.27 -20.13 -25.05
N LYS A 268 -1.03 -21.16 -25.86
CA LYS A 268 -0.54 -20.98 -27.23
C LYS A 268 -1.67 -20.54 -28.17
N VAL A 269 -1.63 -19.28 -28.59
CA VAL A 269 -2.54 -18.67 -29.57
C VAL A 269 -1.77 -17.91 -30.65
N PRO A 270 -2.36 -17.60 -31.83
CA PRO A 270 -1.74 -16.71 -32.80
C PRO A 270 -1.35 -15.36 -32.17
N GLY A 271 -0.10 -14.93 -32.41
CA GLY A 271 0.47 -13.73 -31.80
C GLY A 271 0.85 -13.86 -30.32
N SER A 272 1.17 -15.09 -29.89
CA SER A 272 1.83 -15.35 -28.60
C SER A 272 3.25 -15.88 -28.79
N TYR A 273 4.16 -15.46 -27.91
CA TYR A 273 5.60 -15.71 -28.00
C TYR A 273 6.15 -16.15 -26.66
N CYS A 274 7.20 -16.98 -26.69
CA CYS A 274 8.04 -17.20 -25.52
C CYS A 274 9.12 -16.12 -25.47
N TYR A 275 9.48 -15.66 -24.27
CA TYR A 275 10.57 -14.71 -24.13
C TYR A 275 11.86 -15.27 -24.77
N ALA A 276 12.56 -14.45 -25.57
CA ALA A 276 13.72 -14.84 -26.35
C ALA A 276 13.49 -16.03 -27.30
N ASN A 277 12.23 -16.32 -27.67
CA ASN A 277 11.82 -17.48 -28.48
C ASN A 277 12.25 -18.84 -27.90
N LYS A 278 12.40 -18.97 -26.58
CA LYS A 278 12.77 -20.22 -25.91
C LYS A 278 11.57 -20.83 -25.19
N GLU A 279 11.19 -22.07 -25.50
CA GLU A 279 10.01 -22.72 -24.90
C GLU A 279 10.13 -22.86 -23.37
N GLU A 280 11.33 -23.08 -22.85
CA GLU A 280 11.63 -23.11 -21.41
C GLU A 280 11.21 -21.81 -20.70
N ASN A 281 11.34 -20.67 -21.39
CA ASN A 281 10.93 -19.38 -20.85
C ASN A 281 9.40 -19.24 -20.80
N CYS A 282 8.64 -19.89 -21.67
CA CYS A 282 7.18 -19.93 -21.54
C CYS A 282 6.76 -20.69 -20.27
N GLN A 283 7.41 -21.81 -19.98
CA GLN A 283 7.10 -22.61 -18.78
C GLN A 283 7.45 -21.85 -17.49
N LYS A 284 8.54 -21.08 -17.53
CA LYS A 284 9.01 -20.32 -16.37
C LYS A 284 8.26 -19.00 -16.18
N TYR A 285 7.99 -18.27 -17.27
CA TYR A 285 7.56 -16.87 -17.23
C TYR A 285 6.14 -16.64 -17.75
N GLY A 286 5.51 -17.68 -18.31
CA GLY A 286 4.32 -17.54 -19.15
C GLY A 286 4.63 -17.01 -20.55
N ARG A 287 3.58 -16.90 -21.36
CA ARG A 287 3.67 -16.36 -22.73
C ARG A 287 3.49 -14.84 -22.74
N LEU A 288 4.17 -14.21 -23.69
CA LEU A 288 3.89 -12.85 -24.12
C LEU A 288 2.82 -12.90 -25.22
N TYR A 289 1.92 -11.93 -25.25
CA TYR A 289 0.82 -11.87 -26.21
C TYR A 289 0.76 -10.50 -26.86
N THR A 290 0.45 -10.44 -28.16
CA THR A 290 -0.10 -9.23 -28.79
C THR A 290 -1.45 -8.89 -28.19
N TRP A 291 -1.87 -7.62 -28.27
CA TRP A 291 -3.15 -7.20 -27.72
C TRP A 291 -4.33 -7.90 -28.40
N ALA A 292 -4.34 -8.00 -29.75
CA ALA A 292 -5.37 -8.77 -30.46
C ALA A 292 -5.38 -10.25 -30.02
N GLY A 293 -4.22 -10.82 -29.72
CA GLY A 293 -4.10 -12.16 -29.13
C GLY A 293 -4.81 -12.26 -27.78
N VAL A 294 -4.63 -11.28 -26.89
CA VAL A 294 -5.28 -11.22 -25.57
C VAL A 294 -6.80 -11.13 -25.67
N VAL A 295 -7.32 -10.22 -26.48
CA VAL A 295 -8.79 -10.04 -26.64
C VAL A 295 -9.44 -11.03 -27.61
N LYS A 296 -8.66 -11.99 -28.12
CA LYS A 296 -9.11 -13.05 -29.03
C LYS A 296 -9.68 -12.52 -30.35
N LEU A 297 -8.98 -11.57 -30.96
CA LEU A 297 -9.25 -11.03 -32.29
C LEU A 297 -8.17 -11.47 -33.30
N ASP A 298 -8.48 -11.29 -34.58
CA ASP A 298 -7.50 -11.49 -35.65
C ASP A 298 -6.36 -10.47 -35.55
N GLN A 299 -5.14 -10.87 -35.91
CA GLN A 299 -3.95 -10.02 -35.81
C GLN A 299 -4.05 -8.73 -36.64
N LYS A 300 -4.87 -8.69 -37.70
CA LYS A 300 -5.15 -7.45 -38.45
C LYS A 300 -5.73 -6.33 -37.59
N PHE A 301 -6.38 -6.67 -36.47
CA PHE A 301 -6.96 -5.69 -35.55
C PHE A 301 -5.92 -4.94 -34.71
N ASN A 302 -4.64 -5.32 -34.76
CA ASN A 302 -3.58 -4.49 -34.17
C ASN A 302 -3.41 -3.16 -34.90
N GLN A 303 -3.90 -3.03 -36.14
CA GLN A 303 -3.78 -1.84 -36.99
C GLN A 303 -5.13 -1.14 -37.26
N SER A 304 -6.20 -1.58 -36.58
CA SER A 304 -7.54 -1.01 -36.75
C SER A 304 -8.22 -0.81 -35.40
N VAL A 305 -9.20 0.08 -35.32
CA VAL A 305 -10.03 0.24 -34.11
C VAL A 305 -10.71 -1.10 -33.79
N GLY A 306 -10.46 -1.64 -32.60
CA GLY A 306 -11.27 -2.71 -32.05
C GLY A 306 -12.69 -2.17 -31.87
N LYS A 307 -13.72 -2.93 -32.28
CA LYS A 307 -15.12 -2.47 -32.19
C LYS A 307 -15.37 -1.85 -30.81
N ASP A 308 -15.97 -0.65 -30.77
CA ASP A 308 -16.30 0.25 -29.63
C ASP A 308 -16.93 -0.38 -28.36
N SER A 309 -17.00 -1.71 -28.26
CA SER A 309 -17.69 -2.47 -27.23
C SER A 309 -16.75 -3.17 -26.23
N ILE A 310 -15.43 -3.15 -26.42
CA ILE A 310 -14.48 -3.85 -25.53
C ILE A 310 -14.07 -3.01 -24.31
N SER A 311 -13.93 -1.68 -24.46
CA SER A 311 -13.51 -0.79 -23.35
C SER A 311 -14.53 -0.65 -22.22
N LYS A 312 -15.81 -1.02 -22.44
CA LYS A 312 -16.90 -0.92 -21.44
C LYS A 312 -17.34 -2.25 -20.83
N ARG A 313 -16.82 -3.40 -21.31
CA ARG A 313 -17.22 -4.73 -20.83
C ARG A 313 -15.97 -5.50 -20.42
N LYS A 314 -16.01 -6.22 -19.29
CA LYS A 314 -14.99 -7.18 -18.88
C LYS A 314 -14.76 -8.20 -20.00
N PRO A 315 -13.70 -8.08 -20.82
CA PRO A 315 -13.54 -8.95 -21.96
C PRO A 315 -12.94 -10.26 -21.47
N LYS A 316 -13.63 -11.37 -21.71
CA LYS A 316 -13.08 -12.69 -21.41
C LYS A 316 -11.74 -12.93 -22.14
N GLY A 317 -11.66 -12.56 -23.42
CA GLY A 317 -10.46 -12.75 -24.24
C GLY A 317 -9.98 -14.21 -24.24
N ILE A 318 -8.68 -14.40 -24.02
CA ILE A 318 -8.03 -15.72 -23.86
C ILE A 318 -8.04 -16.25 -22.43
N CYS A 319 -8.64 -15.53 -21.48
CA CYS A 319 -8.78 -16.00 -20.12
C CYS A 319 -9.73 -17.21 -20.03
N PRO A 320 -9.54 -18.09 -19.03
CA PRO A 320 -10.43 -19.22 -18.79
C PRO A 320 -11.89 -18.83 -18.51
N ASN A 321 -12.80 -19.81 -18.49
CA ASN A 321 -14.18 -19.56 -18.02
C ASN A 321 -14.15 -19.14 -16.54
N GLY A 322 -14.96 -18.15 -16.15
CA GLY A 322 -14.94 -17.57 -14.81
C GLY A 322 -13.81 -16.56 -14.58
N TRP A 323 -13.09 -16.18 -15.64
CA TRP A 323 -11.99 -15.22 -15.59
C TRP A 323 -12.09 -14.25 -16.77
N HIS A 324 -11.66 -13.00 -16.54
CA HIS A 324 -11.60 -11.98 -17.58
C HIS A 324 -10.20 -11.35 -17.71
N VAL A 325 -9.96 -10.76 -18.88
CA VAL A 325 -8.79 -9.91 -19.11
C VAL A 325 -8.96 -8.65 -18.26
N PRO A 326 -7.98 -8.28 -17.41
CA PRO A 326 -8.10 -7.12 -16.56
C PRO A 326 -8.38 -5.85 -17.36
N THR A 327 -9.28 -5.02 -16.85
CA THR A 327 -9.54 -3.68 -17.39
C THR A 327 -8.69 -2.63 -16.66
N SER A 328 -8.71 -1.39 -17.16
CA SER A 328 -8.12 -0.24 -16.46
C SER A 328 -8.68 -0.07 -15.06
N LEU A 329 -9.98 -0.35 -14.88
CA LEU A 329 -10.66 -0.28 -13.60
C LEU A 329 -10.18 -1.38 -12.64
N ASP A 330 -9.94 -2.60 -13.15
CA ASP A 330 -9.42 -3.69 -12.33
C ASP A 330 -8.02 -3.35 -11.80
N PHE A 331 -7.13 -2.84 -12.66
CA PHE A 331 -5.82 -2.40 -12.22
C PHE A 331 -5.85 -1.16 -11.33
N ALA A 332 -6.77 -0.22 -11.57
CA ALA A 332 -6.95 0.95 -10.72
C ALA A 332 -7.37 0.53 -9.30
N ARG A 333 -8.31 -0.42 -9.18
CA ARG A 333 -8.73 -0.98 -7.89
C ARG A 333 -7.58 -1.65 -7.14
N LEU A 334 -6.79 -2.49 -7.83
CA LEU A 334 -5.59 -3.10 -7.28
C LEU A 334 -4.62 -2.03 -6.76
N ASN A 335 -4.33 -1.04 -7.58
CA ASN A 335 -3.38 0.02 -7.26
C ASN A 335 -3.83 0.87 -6.07
N THR A 336 -5.11 1.30 -6.04
CA THR A 336 -5.67 2.07 -4.94
C THR A 336 -5.65 1.27 -3.64
N TYR A 337 -6.13 0.01 -3.65
CA TYR A 337 -6.12 -0.85 -2.46
C TYR A 337 -4.72 -0.99 -1.85
N LEU A 338 -3.70 -1.15 -2.70
CA LEU A 338 -2.31 -1.28 -2.24
C LEU A 338 -1.74 0.04 -1.72
N LYS A 339 -2.13 1.19 -2.29
CA LYS A 339 -1.75 2.50 -1.74
C LYS A 339 -2.38 2.73 -0.37
N ASP A 340 -3.65 2.37 -0.20
CA ASP A 340 -4.37 2.60 1.06
C ASP A 340 -3.82 1.73 2.21
N ILE A 341 -3.37 0.50 1.92
CA ILE A 341 -2.94 -0.45 2.95
C ILE A 341 -1.47 -0.30 3.34
N ASP A 342 -0.66 0.24 2.44
CA ASP A 342 0.79 0.27 2.63
C ASP A 342 1.39 1.49 1.92
N GLU A 343 0.89 2.69 2.22
CA GLU A 343 1.31 3.96 1.59
C GLU A 343 2.84 4.15 1.61
N ALA A 344 3.49 3.69 2.68
CA ALA A 344 4.94 3.78 2.82
C ALA A 344 5.72 2.88 1.86
N VAL A 345 5.07 1.87 1.28
CA VAL A 345 5.65 0.89 0.36
C VAL A 345 4.99 1.07 -0.99
N GLY A 346 5.76 1.62 -1.95
CA GLY A 346 5.25 1.80 -3.31
C GLY A 346 4.63 0.51 -3.87
N VAL A 347 3.55 0.68 -4.64
CA VAL A 347 2.73 -0.44 -5.14
C VAL A 347 3.56 -1.44 -5.93
N GLY A 348 4.50 -0.96 -6.74
CA GLY A 348 5.42 -1.78 -7.49
C GLY A 348 6.34 -2.61 -6.60
N THR A 349 6.85 -2.06 -5.50
CA THR A 349 7.63 -2.82 -4.50
C THR A 349 6.82 -3.95 -3.88
N ASN A 350 5.53 -3.71 -3.61
CA ASN A 350 4.61 -4.72 -3.12
C ASN A 350 4.31 -5.83 -4.14
N LEU A 351 4.28 -5.51 -5.43
CA LEU A 351 3.95 -6.46 -6.50
C LEU A 351 5.17 -7.21 -7.06
N ARG A 352 6.36 -6.59 -7.06
CA ARG A 352 7.61 -7.21 -7.57
C ARG A 352 8.00 -8.44 -6.76
N SER A 353 8.55 -9.45 -7.44
CA SER A 353 9.18 -10.60 -6.81
C SER A 353 10.39 -10.17 -5.97
N ARG A 354 10.75 -10.99 -4.99
CA ARG A 354 11.90 -10.74 -4.10
C ARG A 354 13.25 -10.87 -4.78
N THR A 355 13.29 -11.56 -5.92
CA THR A 355 14.51 -11.88 -6.65
C THR A 355 14.31 -11.68 -8.14
N GLY A 356 15.41 -11.58 -8.88
CA GLY A 356 15.40 -11.46 -10.34
C GLY A 356 15.28 -10.02 -10.85
N TRP A 357 15.19 -9.03 -9.98
CA TRP A 357 15.27 -7.60 -10.32
C TRP A 357 16.68 -7.07 -10.08
N ASP A 358 17.15 -6.21 -10.98
CA ASP A 358 18.37 -5.43 -10.80
C ASP A 358 18.20 -4.43 -9.65
N GLU A 359 19.30 -4.03 -9.03
CA GLU A 359 19.29 -3.01 -7.97
C GLU A 359 19.29 -1.59 -8.56
N SER A 360 18.48 -0.72 -7.96
CA SER A 360 18.47 0.72 -8.24
C SER A 360 18.70 1.53 -6.95
N GLU A 361 19.20 2.75 -7.10
CA GLU A 361 19.23 3.76 -6.03
C GLU A 361 17.87 4.44 -5.84
N ASP A 362 16.98 4.32 -6.83
CA ASP A 362 15.66 4.97 -6.84
C ASP A 362 14.51 4.04 -6.47
N ALA A 363 14.76 2.77 -6.18
CA ALA A 363 13.72 1.83 -5.75
C ALA A 363 14.20 0.83 -4.71
N LEU A 364 13.26 0.37 -3.89
CA LEU A 364 13.45 -0.75 -2.98
C LEU A 364 13.44 -2.08 -3.77
N MET A 365 13.94 -3.14 -3.14
CA MET A 365 13.78 -4.49 -3.69
C MET A 365 12.32 -4.93 -3.57
N GLY A 366 11.83 -5.74 -4.51
CA GLY A 366 10.48 -6.28 -4.43
C GLY A 366 10.26 -7.12 -3.17
N GLU A 367 9.08 -7.01 -2.56
CA GLU A 367 8.74 -7.76 -1.35
C GLU A 367 7.84 -8.97 -1.62
N ASN A 368 7.30 -9.08 -2.84
CA ASN A 368 6.18 -9.95 -3.16
C ASN A 368 5.13 -9.94 -2.04
N GLY A 369 4.75 -8.73 -1.61
CA GLY A 369 3.98 -8.53 -0.39
C GLY A 369 2.72 -9.38 -0.40
N PHE A 370 1.98 -9.36 -1.51
CA PHE A 370 0.64 -9.94 -1.65
C PHE A 370 0.60 -11.20 -2.52
N GLY A 371 1.74 -11.82 -2.80
CA GLY A 371 1.83 -13.03 -3.61
C GLY A 371 1.61 -12.81 -5.12
N PHE A 372 1.50 -11.56 -5.59
CA PHE A 372 1.44 -11.25 -7.02
C PHE A 372 2.69 -11.74 -7.74
N ASN A 373 3.88 -11.71 -7.13
CA ASN A 373 5.10 -12.28 -7.69
C ASN A 373 5.43 -11.78 -9.11
N GLY A 374 5.44 -10.47 -9.30
CA GLY A 374 5.86 -9.83 -10.55
C GLY A 374 7.37 -9.95 -10.74
N GLU A 375 7.82 -10.98 -11.45
CA GLU A 375 9.24 -11.17 -11.78
C GLU A 375 9.65 -10.36 -13.03
N ALA A 376 10.94 -9.99 -13.11
CA ALA A 376 11.51 -9.11 -14.12
C ALA A 376 11.76 -9.82 -15.47
N PHE A 377 10.70 -10.34 -16.07
CA PHE A 377 10.81 -11.23 -17.24
C PHE A 377 11.12 -10.51 -18.56
N GLY A 378 11.17 -9.18 -18.57
CA GLY A 378 11.28 -8.38 -19.78
C GLY A 378 9.98 -8.34 -20.58
N VAL A 379 10.07 -7.83 -21.81
CA VAL A 379 8.95 -7.60 -22.73
C VAL A 379 9.42 -7.74 -24.17
N CYS A 380 8.49 -7.83 -25.11
CA CYS A 380 8.81 -7.81 -26.55
C CYS A 380 8.25 -6.53 -27.17
N LYS A 381 9.13 -5.59 -27.52
CA LYS A 381 8.76 -4.28 -28.08
C LYS A 381 9.56 -3.98 -29.33
N TYR A 382 9.21 -2.90 -30.02
CA TYR A 382 10.09 -2.37 -31.04
C TYR A 382 11.41 -1.91 -30.42
N THR A 383 12.53 -2.28 -31.05
CA THR A 383 13.85 -1.71 -30.74
C THR A 383 13.73 -0.19 -30.66
N LYS A 384 14.24 0.46 -29.62
CA LYS A 384 14.24 1.94 -29.60
C LYS A 384 14.94 2.49 -30.85
N PRO A 385 14.43 3.59 -31.45
CA PRO A 385 15.15 4.25 -32.53
C PRO A 385 16.51 4.69 -32.02
N LYS A 386 17.56 4.46 -32.81
CA LYS A 386 18.89 4.98 -32.49
C LYS A 386 18.85 6.49 -32.67
N GLU A 387 19.06 7.24 -31.59
CA GLU A 387 19.17 8.68 -31.67
C GLU A 387 20.60 9.07 -32.06
N THR A 388 20.73 9.86 -33.12
CA THR A 388 22.01 10.40 -33.57
C THR A 388 22.07 11.85 -33.11
N CYS A 389 22.68 12.08 -31.96
CA CYS A 389 22.94 13.43 -31.47
C CYS A 389 24.18 13.97 -32.21
N VAL A 390 23.97 14.85 -33.18
CA VAL A 390 25.05 15.45 -33.98
C VAL A 390 25.42 16.79 -33.37
N SER A 391 26.64 16.92 -32.84
CA SER A 391 27.23 18.19 -32.37
C SER A 391 27.60 19.16 -33.51
N VAL A 392 26.94 19.07 -34.67
CA VAL A 392 27.31 19.78 -35.89
C VAL A 392 26.06 20.24 -36.65
N ILE A 393 25.33 21.20 -36.08
CA ILE A 393 24.53 22.14 -36.88
C ILE A 393 25.31 23.46 -36.95
N LYS A 394 26.48 23.43 -37.59
CA LYS A 394 27.21 24.64 -38.04
C LYS A 394 27.37 24.71 -39.56
N ALA A 395 26.89 23.71 -40.30
CA ALA A 395 27.17 23.57 -41.73
C ALA A 395 25.96 23.76 -42.66
N ILE A 396 24.72 23.86 -42.16
CA ILE A 396 23.51 23.85 -43.02
C ILE A 396 22.67 25.14 -42.91
N LEU A 397 22.91 26.01 -41.92
CA LEU A 397 22.22 27.30 -41.83
C LEU A 397 23.19 28.46 -42.08
N PRO A 398 22.91 29.37 -43.04
CA PRO A 398 23.70 30.59 -43.19
C PRO A 398 23.65 31.39 -41.88
N GLY A 399 24.81 31.86 -41.43
CA GLY A 399 24.96 32.54 -40.15
C GLY A 399 24.04 33.76 -39.98
N PRO A 400 23.69 34.13 -38.73
CA PRO A 400 22.73 35.18 -38.46
C PRO A 400 23.20 36.53 -39.00
N THR A 401 22.37 37.15 -39.85
CA THR A 401 22.49 38.57 -40.18
C THR A 401 22.17 39.40 -38.95
N LYS A 402 23.12 40.23 -38.51
CA LYS A 402 23.01 41.13 -37.37
C LYS A 402 21.86 42.13 -37.58
N THR A 403 20.65 41.82 -37.07
CA THR A 403 19.62 42.78 -36.62
C THR A 403 18.35 42.04 -36.18
N SER A 404 18.28 41.54 -34.94
CA SER A 404 17.03 41.38 -34.15
C SER A 404 17.35 40.67 -32.82
N PRO A 405 16.78 41.10 -31.68
CA PRO A 405 16.88 40.40 -30.40
C PRO A 405 15.75 39.36 -30.26
N ALA A 406 16.00 38.12 -30.66
CA ALA A 406 15.18 36.96 -30.27
C ALA A 406 16.00 35.67 -30.45
N ASP A 407 15.72 34.69 -29.59
CA ASP A 407 16.04 33.26 -29.71
C ASP A 407 17.41 32.78 -29.18
N THR A 408 17.43 32.46 -27.88
CA THR A 408 18.30 31.42 -27.32
C THR A 408 17.45 30.34 -26.65
N VAL A 409 17.00 29.37 -27.45
CA VAL A 409 16.70 28.01 -27.00
C VAL A 409 17.49 27.09 -27.91
N TYR A 410 18.74 26.81 -27.57
CA TYR A 410 19.48 25.71 -28.20
C TYR A 410 19.24 24.47 -27.33
N ALA A 411 18.17 23.74 -27.66
CA ALA A 411 18.00 22.36 -27.20
C ALA A 411 18.94 21.46 -28.02
N ASP A 412 19.63 20.54 -27.35
CA ASP A 412 20.27 19.39 -27.97
C ASP A 412 19.24 18.66 -28.84
N SER A 413 19.30 18.88 -30.15
CA SER A 413 18.37 18.23 -31.10
C SER A 413 19.03 16.94 -31.60
N CYS A 414 18.77 15.85 -30.88
CA CYS A 414 19.05 14.52 -31.39
C CYS A 414 18.05 14.19 -32.51
N VAL A 415 18.55 13.70 -33.64
CA VAL A 415 17.71 13.28 -34.77
C VAL A 415 17.68 11.76 -34.79
N VAL A 416 16.48 11.18 -34.91
CA VAL A 416 16.30 9.75 -35.09
C VAL A 416 17.06 9.29 -36.34
N ASP A 417 17.87 8.23 -36.22
CA ASP A 417 18.59 7.63 -37.33
C ASP A 417 17.60 7.31 -38.47
N PRO A 418 17.72 7.96 -39.64
CA PRO A 418 16.78 7.79 -40.75
C PRO A 418 16.88 6.39 -41.40
N THR A 419 17.90 5.60 -41.03
CA THR A 419 18.06 4.20 -41.47
C THR A 419 17.45 3.21 -40.50
N TRP A 420 16.88 3.66 -39.37
CA TRP A 420 16.27 2.78 -38.39
C TRP A 420 15.04 2.07 -38.95
N VAL A 421 15.03 0.74 -38.83
CA VAL A 421 13.90 -0.12 -39.18
C VAL A 421 13.35 -0.72 -37.89
N PRO A 422 12.05 -0.53 -37.58
CA PRO A 422 11.43 -1.15 -36.41
C PRO A 422 11.52 -2.67 -36.49
N SER A 423 12.17 -3.29 -35.52
CA SER A 423 12.17 -4.74 -35.33
C SER A 423 11.73 -5.07 -33.89
N LEU A 424 11.02 -6.17 -33.70
CA LEU A 424 10.64 -6.62 -32.36
C LEU A 424 11.88 -7.21 -31.67
N ALA A 425 12.24 -6.66 -30.51
CA ALA A 425 13.32 -7.13 -29.66
C ALA A 425 12.79 -7.51 -28.28
N PHE A 426 13.37 -8.58 -27.73
CA PHE A 426 13.20 -8.92 -26.33
C PHE A 426 14.14 -8.04 -25.51
N GLU A 427 13.56 -7.24 -24.62
CA GLU A 427 14.31 -6.27 -23.81
C GLU A 427 13.88 -6.39 -22.34
N GLY A 428 14.71 -5.84 -21.46
CA GLY A 428 14.33 -5.56 -20.08
C GLY A 428 14.31 -6.75 -19.11
N ASN A 429 14.89 -7.91 -19.45
CA ASN A 429 15.10 -8.98 -18.46
C ASN A 429 15.95 -8.45 -17.30
N GLY A 430 15.48 -8.61 -16.06
CA GLY A 430 16.08 -8.02 -14.87
C GLY A 430 15.59 -6.60 -14.52
N THR A 431 15.02 -5.87 -15.47
CA THR A 431 14.76 -4.42 -15.30
C THR A 431 13.28 -4.03 -15.43
N LEU A 432 12.46 -4.83 -16.12
CA LEU A 432 11.07 -4.47 -16.44
C LEU A 432 10.19 -5.71 -16.59
N THR A 433 8.93 -5.60 -16.20
CA THR A 433 7.86 -6.48 -16.68
C THR A 433 6.58 -5.68 -16.92
N GLY A 434 5.68 -6.19 -17.76
CA GLY A 434 4.42 -5.50 -18.03
C GLY A 434 3.26 -6.44 -18.34
N PHE A 435 2.05 -5.96 -18.02
CA PHE A 435 0.80 -6.70 -18.10
C PHE A 435 -0.21 -5.95 -18.95
N TRP A 436 -0.82 -6.66 -19.90
CA TRP A 436 -1.88 -6.10 -20.74
C TRP A 436 -3.14 -5.77 -19.94
N SER A 437 -3.74 -4.62 -20.26
CA SER A 437 -5.15 -4.33 -20.03
C SER A 437 -5.96 -4.67 -21.28
N GLY A 438 -7.22 -5.07 -21.10
CA GLY A 438 -8.19 -5.19 -22.18
C GLY A 438 -8.66 -3.85 -22.74
N THR A 439 -8.26 -2.73 -22.14
CA THR A 439 -8.67 -1.39 -22.55
C THR A 439 -7.84 -0.88 -23.74
N GLU A 440 -8.54 -0.62 -24.85
CA GLU A 440 -7.98 0.06 -26.03
C GLU A 440 -7.94 1.58 -25.81
N VAL A 441 -6.84 2.20 -26.22
CA VAL A 441 -6.67 3.66 -26.19
C VAL A 441 -7.05 4.27 -27.53
N ASP A 442 -6.52 3.69 -28.61
CA ASP A 442 -6.80 4.10 -29.98
C ASP A 442 -6.56 2.95 -30.97
N SER A 443 -6.68 3.23 -32.27
CA SER A 443 -6.52 2.26 -33.35
C SER A 443 -5.20 1.48 -33.37
N LEU A 444 -4.14 1.97 -32.70
CA LEU A 444 -2.81 1.37 -32.67
C LEU A 444 -2.35 1.01 -31.26
N ARG A 445 -2.96 1.57 -30.21
CA ARG A 445 -2.47 1.47 -28.82
C ARG A 445 -3.51 0.95 -27.85
N ALA A 446 -3.03 0.25 -26.82
CA ALA A 446 -3.80 -0.21 -25.69
C ALA A 446 -3.04 0.06 -24.37
N GLU A 447 -3.76 0.01 -23.26
CA GLU A 447 -3.17 0.25 -21.94
C GLU A 447 -2.38 -0.96 -21.43
N VAL A 448 -1.26 -0.68 -20.76
CA VAL A 448 -0.43 -1.66 -20.06
C VAL A 448 -0.10 -1.16 -18.67
N ARG A 449 0.09 -2.09 -17.73
CA ARG A 449 0.68 -1.78 -16.43
C ARG A 449 2.10 -2.31 -16.37
N LYS A 450 3.03 -1.53 -15.82
CA LYS A 450 4.46 -1.85 -15.79
C LYS A 450 5.01 -1.81 -14.37
N LEU A 451 5.91 -2.75 -14.11
CA LEU A 451 6.79 -2.75 -12.95
C LEU A 451 8.22 -2.55 -13.47
N SER A 452 8.96 -1.64 -12.85
CA SER A 452 10.36 -1.34 -13.20
C SER A 452 11.29 -1.62 -12.03
N PHE A 453 12.57 -1.83 -12.28
CA PHE A 453 13.57 -2.03 -11.23
C PHE A 453 13.92 -0.74 -10.47
N ASP A 454 13.73 0.41 -11.11
CA ASP A 454 14.08 1.76 -10.66
C ASP A 454 12.88 2.61 -10.24
N ASP A 455 11.70 2.01 -10.17
CA ASP A 455 10.49 2.66 -9.67
C ASP A 455 9.79 1.74 -8.65
N ASP A 456 9.32 2.34 -7.56
CA ASP A 456 8.54 1.64 -6.55
C ASP A 456 7.05 1.60 -6.89
N ASP A 457 6.59 2.25 -7.96
CA ASP A 457 5.18 2.33 -8.35
C ASP A 457 4.75 1.31 -9.42
N PHE A 458 3.43 1.14 -9.54
CA PHE A 458 2.81 0.31 -10.57
C PHE A 458 2.24 1.18 -11.71
N ILE A 459 3.11 1.47 -12.66
CA ILE A 459 2.94 2.54 -13.65
C ILE A 459 1.86 2.17 -14.67
N LEU A 460 0.91 3.08 -14.92
CA LEU A 460 0.02 3.03 -16.08
C LEU A 460 0.74 3.61 -17.28
N ASP A 461 0.77 2.87 -18.38
CA ASP A 461 1.35 3.33 -19.63
C ASP A 461 0.54 2.83 -20.83
N THR A 462 0.92 3.26 -22.03
CA THR A 462 0.36 2.81 -23.29
C THR A 462 1.40 2.05 -24.09
N ALA A 463 0.95 1.05 -24.84
CA ALA A 463 1.81 0.26 -25.72
C ALA A 463 1.11 0.01 -27.04
N ARG A 464 1.89 -0.20 -28.11
CA ARG A 464 1.31 -0.58 -29.41
C ARG A 464 0.73 -1.98 -29.34
N LYS A 465 -0.41 -2.20 -30.00
CA LYS A 465 -1.15 -3.47 -29.97
C LYS A 465 -0.38 -4.66 -30.59
N ASP A 466 0.60 -4.37 -31.44
CA ASP A 466 1.50 -5.34 -32.08
C ASP A 466 2.77 -5.67 -31.26
N GLU A 467 3.02 -4.98 -30.14
CA GLU A 467 3.99 -5.42 -29.13
C GLU A 467 3.43 -6.58 -28.31
N ALA A 468 4.30 -7.28 -27.56
CA ALA A 468 3.86 -8.39 -26.71
C ALA A 468 4.24 -8.25 -25.24
N TYR A 469 3.24 -8.37 -24.37
CA TYR A 469 3.31 -8.26 -22.91
C TYR A 469 2.62 -9.48 -22.26
N TYR A 470 2.84 -9.66 -20.96
CA TYR A 470 2.22 -10.74 -20.22
C TYR A 470 0.74 -10.47 -19.96
N LEU A 471 0.00 -11.53 -19.62
CA LEU A 471 -1.38 -11.43 -19.19
C LEU A 471 -1.53 -12.19 -17.87
N ARG A 472 -2.20 -11.57 -16.90
CA ARG A 472 -2.69 -12.20 -15.68
C ARG A 472 -4.18 -11.97 -15.60
N CYS A 473 -4.94 -13.05 -15.75
CA CYS A 473 -6.38 -12.92 -15.67
C CYS A 473 -6.80 -12.65 -14.23
N ILE A 474 -7.94 -11.97 -14.11
CA ILE A 474 -8.64 -11.76 -12.86
C ILE A 474 -9.87 -12.66 -12.85
N MET A 475 -10.13 -13.28 -11.72
CA MET A 475 -11.32 -14.11 -11.56
C MET A 475 -12.52 -13.17 -11.59
N ASP A 476 -13.51 -13.49 -12.42
CA ASP A 476 -14.80 -12.89 -12.21
C ASP A 476 -15.24 -13.27 -10.79
N PRO A 477 -15.83 -12.33 -10.02
CA PRO A 477 -16.48 -12.73 -8.79
C PRO A 477 -17.37 -13.91 -9.16
N PRO A 478 -17.21 -15.07 -8.51
CA PRO A 478 -17.94 -16.26 -8.89
C PRO A 478 -19.40 -15.86 -9.01
N ASP A 479 -20.05 -16.26 -10.10
CA ASP A 479 -21.51 -16.27 -10.09
C ASP A 479 -21.92 -16.91 -8.76
N ASP A 480 -22.90 -16.33 -8.06
CA ASP A 480 -23.31 -16.74 -6.70
C ASP A 480 -23.59 -18.26 -6.58
N ASP A 481 -23.59 -19.03 -7.66
CA ASP A 481 -23.70 -20.47 -7.71
C ASP A 481 -22.38 -21.26 -7.56
N GLU A 482 -21.20 -20.72 -7.90
CA GLU A 482 -19.93 -21.50 -7.91
C GLU A 482 -19.11 -21.42 -6.60
N LEU A 483 -19.30 -20.38 -5.77
CA LEU A 483 -18.58 -20.21 -4.50
C LEU A 483 -19.23 -20.92 -3.30
N TYR A 484 -20.48 -21.30 -3.46
CA TYR A 484 -21.34 -21.79 -2.39
C TYR A 484 -21.56 -23.28 -2.58
N ASP A 485 -21.04 -24.08 -1.65
CA ASP A 485 -21.40 -25.49 -1.57
C ASP A 485 -22.87 -25.65 -1.16
N SER A 486 -23.35 -26.90 -1.03
CA SER A 486 -24.73 -27.19 -0.61
C SER A 486 -25.08 -26.74 0.83
N THR A 487 -24.17 -26.10 1.57
CA THR A 487 -24.36 -25.63 2.95
C THR A 487 -24.62 -24.12 3.07
N ALA A 488 -24.56 -23.38 1.96
CA ALA A 488 -24.86 -21.96 1.93
C ALA A 488 -26.34 -21.66 2.27
N PHE A 489 -26.56 -20.68 3.14
CA PHE A 489 -27.90 -20.16 3.40
C PHE A 489 -28.27 -19.17 2.30
N VAL A 490 -29.45 -19.35 1.68
CA VAL A 490 -29.99 -18.40 0.70
C VAL A 490 -31.08 -17.56 1.35
N ASP A 491 -30.89 -16.25 1.37
CA ASP A 491 -31.91 -15.30 1.79
C ASP A 491 -32.94 -15.14 0.66
N LYS A 492 -34.16 -15.64 0.90
CA LYS A 492 -35.22 -15.64 -0.12
C LYS A 492 -35.73 -14.25 -0.49
N ARG A 493 -35.37 -13.22 0.29
CA ARG A 493 -35.88 -11.85 0.11
C ARG A 493 -35.13 -11.10 -0.99
N ASP A 494 -33.85 -11.43 -1.20
CA ASP A 494 -32.95 -10.74 -2.12
C ASP A 494 -32.01 -11.69 -2.89
N GLU A 495 -32.19 -13.00 -2.71
CA GLU A 495 -31.39 -14.07 -3.31
C GLU A 495 -29.90 -14.07 -2.91
N ASN A 496 -29.50 -13.24 -1.94
CA ASN A 496 -28.14 -13.24 -1.43
C ASN A 496 -27.83 -14.57 -0.73
N LYS A 497 -26.66 -15.12 -1.01
CA LYS A 497 -26.17 -16.34 -0.37
C LYS A 497 -25.12 -16.02 0.70
N TYR A 498 -25.17 -16.75 1.80
CA TYR A 498 -24.29 -16.53 2.95
C TYR A 498 -23.70 -17.85 3.42
N ARG A 499 -22.38 -17.88 3.58
CA ARG A 499 -21.72 -18.99 4.27
C ARG A 499 -22.02 -18.93 5.75
N THR A 500 -22.13 -20.10 6.37
CA THR A 500 -22.40 -20.23 7.80
C THR A 500 -21.28 -20.96 8.51
N VAL A 501 -21.13 -20.72 9.81
CA VAL A 501 -20.13 -21.39 10.65
C VAL A 501 -20.77 -21.79 11.97
N ALA A 502 -20.47 -23.02 12.41
CA ALA A 502 -20.87 -23.50 13.73
C ALA A 502 -19.88 -23.00 14.79
N VAL A 503 -20.41 -22.31 15.80
CA VAL A 503 -19.67 -21.74 16.93
C VAL A 503 -20.28 -22.34 18.20
N GLY A 504 -19.63 -23.36 18.76
CA GLY A 504 -20.23 -24.12 19.86
C GLY A 504 -21.57 -24.75 19.45
N SER A 505 -22.67 -24.29 20.05
CA SER A 505 -24.04 -24.74 19.77
C SER A 505 -24.83 -23.81 18.84
N THR A 506 -24.27 -22.66 18.45
CA THR A 506 -24.93 -21.66 17.58
C THR A 506 -24.38 -21.73 16.15
N ILE A 507 -25.20 -21.31 15.18
CA ILE A 507 -24.81 -21.20 13.77
C ILE A 507 -24.86 -19.73 13.38
N TRP A 508 -23.71 -19.21 12.95
CA TRP A 508 -23.53 -17.81 12.60
C TRP A 508 -23.40 -17.64 11.10
N MET A 509 -23.83 -16.50 10.57
CA MET A 509 -23.33 -16.03 9.28
C MET A 509 -21.83 -15.71 9.39
N SER A 510 -21.03 -16.34 8.52
CA SER A 510 -19.59 -16.06 8.37
C SER A 510 -19.30 -14.90 7.40
N GLU A 511 -20.36 -14.25 6.90
CA GLU A 511 -20.31 -13.08 6.03
C GLU A 511 -21.24 -11.98 6.55
N ASN A 512 -20.89 -10.71 6.33
CA ASN A 512 -21.71 -9.57 6.72
C ASN A 512 -23.01 -9.54 5.89
N LEU A 513 -24.14 -9.17 6.50
CA LEU A 513 -25.43 -9.11 5.82
C LEU A 513 -25.40 -8.09 4.67
N ARG A 514 -25.89 -8.48 3.48
CA ARG A 514 -25.96 -7.65 2.27
C ARG A 514 -27.37 -7.18 1.91
N PHE A 515 -28.35 -7.50 2.75
CA PHE A 515 -29.75 -7.14 2.54
C PHE A 515 -29.96 -5.63 2.42
N ALA A 516 -30.41 -5.17 1.26
CA ALA A 516 -30.60 -3.74 0.98
C ALA A 516 -31.85 -3.19 1.69
N ALA A 517 -31.72 -2.86 2.97
CA ALA A 517 -32.75 -2.16 3.73
C ALA A 517 -32.76 -0.65 3.41
N PRO A 518 -33.93 0.02 3.39
CA PRO A 518 -33.98 1.48 3.31
C PRO A 518 -33.15 2.12 4.42
N GLY A 519 -32.26 3.06 4.07
CA GLY A 519 -31.34 3.70 5.01
C GLY A 519 -30.07 2.90 5.34
N SER A 520 -29.78 1.82 4.59
CA SER A 520 -28.50 1.10 4.65
C SER A 520 -27.54 1.55 3.55
N TYR A 521 -26.23 1.45 3.80
CA TYR A 521 -25.18 2.02 2.95
C TYR A 521 -24.21 0.95 2.47
N CYS A 522 -23.69 1.14 1.26
CA CYS A 522 -22.41 0.54 0.89
C CYS A 522 -21.30 1.45 1.41
N TYR A 523 -20.16 0.90 1.79
CA TYR A 523 -19.00 1.73 2.09
C TYR A 523 -18.67 2.62 0.87
N GLU A 524 -18.54 3.93 1.06
CA GLU A 524 -18.40 4.95 0.01
C GLU A 524 -19.49 4.92 -1.07
N ASP A 525 -20.68 4.38 -0.76
CA ASP A 525 -21.79 4.22 -1.69
C ASP A 525 -21.43 3.41 -2.95
N LYS A 526 -20.43 2.51 -2.84
CA LYS A 526 -19.97 1.64 -3.94
C LYS A 526 -20.54 0.23 -3.83
N ASP A 527 -21.34 -0.19 -4.82
CA ASP A 527 -21.93 -1.54 -4.88
C ASP A 527 -20.89 -2.67 -4.74
N SER A 528 -19.67 -2.49 -5.25
CA SER A 528 -18.60 -3.46 -5.08
C SER A 528 -18.22 -3.66 -3.60
N ARG A 529 -18.24 -2.60 -2.80
CA ARG A 529 -17.93 -2.67 -1.36
C ARG A 529 -19.02 -3.41 -0.59
N CYS A 530 -20.27 -3.24 -0.98
CA CYS A 530 -21.38 -4.03 -0.45
C CYS A 530 -21.18 -5.54 -0.68
N ARG A 531 -20.74 -5.93 -1.87
CA ARG A 531 -20.48 -7.34 -2.21
C ARG A 531 -19.34 -7.91 -1.39
N SER A 532 -18.27 -7.14 -1.19
CA SER A 532 -17.05 -7.60 -0.53
C SER A 532 -17.11 -7.54 0.99
N TYR A 533 -17.71 -6.49 1.56
CA TYR A 533 -17.67 -6.19 3.00
C TYR A 533 -19.04 -6.23 3.67
N GLY A 534 -20.13 -6.46 2.94
CA GLY A 534 -21.47 -6.28 3.48
C GLY A 534 -21.94 -4.84 3.44
N ARG A 535 -23.18 -4.62 3.89
CA ARG A 535 -23.76 -3.28 4.06
C ARG A 535 -23.55 -2.79 5.49
N LEU A 536 -23.55 -1.47 5.62
CA LEU A 536 -23.57 -0.76 6.88
C LEU A 536 -25.00 -0.29 7.17
N TYR A 537 -25.47 -0.54 8.38
CA TYR A 537 -26.83 -0.24 8.81
C TYR A 537 -26.76 0.67 10.03
N PRO A 538 -27.54 1.76 10.10
CA PRO A 538 -27.86 2.38 11.38
C PRO A 538 -28.53 1.36 12.30
N TRP A 539 -28.30 1.44 13.61
CA TRP A 539 -28.80 0.43 14.56
C TRP A 539 -30.33 0.28 14.51
N SER A 540 -31.08 1.39 14.48
CA SER A 540 -32.54 1.39 14.38
C SER A 540 -33.05 0.71 13.11
N VAL A 541 -32.36 0.91 11.98
CA VAL A 541 -32.63 0.23 10.70
C VAL A 541 -32.39 -1.27 10.86
N ALA A 542 -31.25 -1.67 11.43
CA ALA A 542 -30.93 -3.06 11.69
C ALA A 542 -32.00 -3.73 12.57
N MET A 543 -32.39 -3.08 13.67
CA MET A 543 -33.38 -3.60 14.61
C MET A 543 -34.83 -3.51 14.12
N ARG A 544 -35.10 -2.79 13.01
CA ARG A 544 -36.47 -2.42 12.59
C ARG A 544 -37.25 -1.73 13.70
N LEU A 545 -36.60 -0.82 14.40
CA LEU A 545 -37.18 0.02 15.46
C LEU A 545 -37.26 1.48 14.98
N PRO A 546 -38.07 2.33 15.64
CA PRO A 546 -38.09 3.76 15.37
C PRO A 546 -36.69 4.39 15.43
N ALA A 547 -36.44 5.39 14.59
CA ALA A 547 -35.11 6.03 14.49
C ALA A 547 -34.67 6.71 15.79
N ASP A 548 -35.64 7.18 16.58
CA ASP A 548 -35.48 7.86 17.86
C ASP A 548 -35.54 6.92 19.07
N TYR A 549 -35.45 5.60 18.87
CA TYR A 549 -35.57 4.61 19.95
C TYR A 549 -34.50 4.76 21.03
N VAL A 550 -33.25 5.00 20.63
CA VAL A 550 -32.13 5.24 21.55
C VAL A 550 -32.24 6.63 22.17
N ASP A 551 -32.50 7.65 21.36
CA ASP A 551 -32.58 9.05 21.80
C ASP A 551 -33.68 9.29 22.85
N ASN A 552 -34.83 8.63 22.68
CA ASN A 552 -35.94 8.69 23.62
C ASN A 552 -35.85 7.64 24.73
N SER A 553 -34.76 6.87 24.79
CA SER A 553 -34.53 5.86 25.82
C SER A 553 -35.72 4.91 25.98
N MET A 554 -36.27 4.43 24.85
CA MET A 554 -37.46 3.58 24.87
C MET A 554 -37.17 2.21 25.52
N SER A 555 -38.21 1.64 26.13
CA SER A 555 -38.16 0.36 26.84
C SER A 555 -39.05 -0.69 26.17
N GLY A 556 -38.55 -1.93 26.11
CA GLY A 556 -39.28 -3.07 25.55
C GLY A 556 -39.39 -3.09 24.02
N GLY A 557 -39.70 -4.26 23.45
CA GLY A 557 -39.76 -4.47 22.00
C GLY A 557 -38.51 -5.10 21.38
N ILE A 558 -37.43 -5.22 22.15
CA ILE A 558 -36.28 -6.07 21.84
C ILE A 558 -36.51 -7.45 22.48
N THR A 559 -36.48 -8.51 21.66
CA THR A 559 -36.66 -9.89 22.14
C THR A 559 -35.31 -10.64 22.20
N GLN A 560 -35.28 -11.80 22.85
CA GLN A 560 -34.05 -12.61 22.92
C GLN A 560 -33.60 -13.11 21.54
N GLU A 561 -34.54 -13.44 20.65
CA GLU A 561 -34.26 -13.76 19.24
C GLU A 561 -34.81 -12.63 18.35
N HIS A 562 -34.35 -11.40 18.59
CA HIS A 562 -34.84 -10.23 17.86
C HIS A 562 -34.47 -10.29 16.39
N GLN A 563 -35.45 -10.60 15.54
CA GLN A 563 -35.20 -10.80 14.10
C GLN A 563 -34.58 -9.57 13.42
N GLY A 564 -35.11 -8.37 13.67
CA GLY A 564 -34.69 -7.17 12.95
C GLY A 564 -34.71 -7.36 11.42
N ILE A 565 -33.64 -6.96 10.74
CA ILE A 565 -33.46 -7.17 9.29
C ILE A 565 -32.88 -8.55 8.94
N CYS A 566 -32.56 -9.40 9.92
CA CYS A 566 -32.13 -10.77 9.63
C CYS A 566 -33.26 -11.56 8.94
N PRO A 567 -32.90 -12.53 8.07
CA PRO A 567 -33.89 -13.36 7.40
C PRO A 567 -34.67 -14.25 8.37
N ASP A 568 -35.83 -14.75 7.93
CA ASP A 568 -36.69 -15.59 8.78
C ASP A 568 -35.93 -16.81 9.32
N GLY A 569 -36.07 -17.07 10.62
CA GLY A 569 -35.32 -18.10 11.33
C GLY A 569 -33.90 -17.70 11.75
N TRP A 570 -33.55 -16.42 11.56
CA TRP A 570 -32.32 -15.81 12.05
C TRP A 570 -32.64 -14.52 12.83
N HIS A 571 -31.76 -14.16 13.77
CA HIS A 571 -31.88 -12.96 14.58
C HIS A 571 -30.57 -12.19 14.70
N ILE A 572 -30.70 -10.94 15.15
CA ILE A 572 -29.57 -10.09 15.51
C ILE A 572 -28.98 -10.62 16.82
N PRO A 573 -27.65 -10.84 16.92
CA PRO A 573 -27.07 -11.54 18.04
C PRO A 573 -27.25 -10.76 19.33
N THR A 574 -27.44 -11.48 20.44
CA THR A 574 -27.44 -10.86 21.76
C THR A 574 -26.02 -10.65 22.29
N ASN A 575 -25.88 -9.88 23.36
CA ASN A 575 -24.59 -9.73 24.03
C ASN A 575 -24.04 -11.06 24.56
N GLU A 576 -24.90 -11.94 25.06
CA GLU A 576 -24.49 -13.27 25.52
C GLU A 576 -23.93 -14.10 24.37
N GLU A 577 -24.53 -14.05 23.18
CA GLU A 577 -24.04 -14.79 22.01
C GLU A 577 -22.69 -14.26 21.52
N TRP A 578 -22.48 -12.93 21.55
CA TRP A 578 -21.16 -12.35 21.27
C TRP A 578 -20.10 -12.78 22.28
N ILE A 579 -20.45 -12.85 23.57
CA ILE A 579 -19.55 -13.35 24.63
C ILE A 579 -19.21 -14.83 24.39
N GLU A 580 -20.19 -15.67 24.04
CA GLU A 580 -19.98 -17.08 23.71
C GLU A 580 -19.07 -17.25 22.48
N LEU A 581 -19.23 -16.42 21.45
CA LEU A 581 -18.33 -16.38 20.29
C LEU A 581 -16.89 -16.05 20.70
N GLY A 582 -16.70 -15.05 21.56
CA GLY A 582 -15.38 -14.69 22.09
C GLY A 582 -14.72 -15.82 22.88
N GLN A 583 -15.49 -16.53 23.71
CA GLN A 583 -15.01 -17.71 24.45
C GLN A 583 -14.66 -18.87 23.52
N PHE A 584 -15.48 -19.13 22.49
CA PHE A 584 -15.19 -20.13 21.48
C PHE A 584 -13.90 -19.81 20.74
N ALA A 585 -13.70 -18.56 20.32
CA ALA A 585 -12.48 -18.09 19.67
C ALA A 585 -11.23 -18.33 20.54
N LEU A 586 -11.29 -18.05 21.85
CA LEU A 586 -10.21 -18.35 22.80
C LEU A 586 -9.84 -19.84 22.87
N SER A 587 -10.82 -20.74 22.65
CA SER A 587 -10.60 -22.18 22.70
C SER A 587 -9.81 -22.74 21.50
N LYS A 588 -9.62 -21.98 20.41
CA LYS A 588 -9.09 -22.45 19.11
C LYS A 588 -7.60 -22.16 18.81
N ARG A 589 -6.84 -21.55 19.76
CA ARG A 589 -5.40 -21.08 19.79
C ARG A 589 -4.45 -21.37 18.59
N LYS A 590 -3.48 -20.50 18.23
CA LYS A 590 -2.64 -19.51 18.98
C LYS A 590 -2.97 -18.02 18.67
N GLY A 591 -3.00 -17.18 19.70
CA GLY A 591 -3.32 -15.74 19.66
C GLY A 591 -4.35 -15.36 20.72
N GLY A 592 -4.76 -14.09 20.76
CA GLY A 592 -5.93 -13.60 21.49
C GLY A 592 -7.24 -13.81 20.72
N VAL A 593 -8.33 -13.21 21.22
CA VAL A 593 -9.68 -13.40 20.66
C VAL A 593 -9.74 -12.82 19.24
N GLY A 594 -9.21 -11.61 19.07
CA GLY A 594 -9.25 -10.90 17.80
C GLY A 594 -8.55 -11.68 16.68
N ALA A 595 -7.38 -12.25 16.96
CA ALA A 595 -6.61 -13.08 16.04
C ALA A 595 -7.42 -14.25 15.48
N ALA A 596 -8.22 -14.89 16.33
CA ALA A 596 -9.04 -16.03 15.93
C ALA A 596 -10.27 -15.64 15.10
N LEU A 597 -10.85 -14.46 15.36
CA LEU A 597 -12.05 -13.96 14.68
C LEU A 597 -11.77 -13.28 13.33
N LYS A 598 -10.64 -12.57 13.22
CA LYS A 598 -10.23 -11.81 12.02
C LYS A 598 -10.02 -12.70 10.80
N ASN A 599 -10.45 -12.22 9.63
CA ASN A 599 -10.08 -12.78 8.34
C ASN A 599 -8.57 -12.59 8.05
N ARG A 600 -7.92 -13.56 7.37
CA ARG A 600 -6.47 -13.56 7.11
C ARG A 600 -5.97 -12.56 6.06
N GLU A 601 -6.83 -12.17 5.13
CA GLU A 601 -6.45 -11.56 3.85
C GLU A 601 -6.74 -10.05 3.81
N PHE A 602 -7.74 -9.54 4.54
CA PHE A 602 -8.26 -8.18 4.33
C PHE A 602 -7.76 -7.10 5.31
N TRP A 603 -7.18 -7.49 6.45
CA TRP A 603 -6.73 -6.53 7.48
C TRP A 603 -5.39 -5.89 7.12
N ALA A 604 -5.23 -4.60 7.41
CA ALA A 604 -4.00 -3.85 7.17
C ALA A 604 -2.76 -4.50 7.83
N ARG A 605 -1.59 -4.42 7.16
CA ARG A 605 -0.33 -5.04 7.62
C ARG A 605 0.21 -4.33 8.87
N GLY A 606 0.90 -5.08 9.74
CA GLY A 606 1.52 -4.54 10.97
C GLY A 606 0.63 -4.58 12.22
N GLY A 607 -0.59 -5.11 12.12
CA GLY A 607 -1.51 -5.31 13.25
C GLY A 607 -1.19 -6.53 14.13
N ALA A 608 -2.03 -6.75 15.14
CA ALA A 608 -1.99 -7.94 16.00
C ALA A 608 -2.08 -9.24 15.17
N PRO A 609 -1.58 -10.38 15.68
CA PRO A 609 -1.57 -11.65 14.94
C PRO A 609 -2.95 -12.03 14.39
N ILE A 610 -2.99 -12.69 13.23
CA ILE A 610 -4.23 -13.23 12.65
C ILE A 610 -4.08 -14.74 12.46
N SER A 611 -5.01 -15.52 13.01
CA SER A 611 -5.08 -16.98 12.84
C SER A 611 -6.32 -17.43 12.07
N ALA A 612 -7.42 -16.66 12.11
CA ALA A 612 -8.74 -17.03 11.58
C ALA A 612 -9.26 -18.40 12.04
N ALA A 613 -8.79 -18.87 13.21
CA ALA A 613 -9.03 -20.22 13.69
C ALA A 613 -10.49 -20.51 14.07
N SER A 614 -11.32 -19.47 14.26
CA SER A 614 -12.75 -19.64 14.58
C SER A 614 -13.62 -19.92 13.36
N GLY A 615 -13.18 -19.55 12.16
CA GLY A 615 -14.02 -19.55 10.95
C GLY A 615 -15.07 -18.43 10.89
N PHE A 616 -15.14 -17.55 11.91
CA PHE A 616 -16.10 -16.43 11.95
C PHE A 616 -15.88 -15.41 10.83
N ASN A 617 -14.62 -15.26 10.40
CA ASN A 617 -14.24 -14.52 9.21
C ASN A 617 -14.66 -13.04 9.25
N ALA A 618 -14.28 -12.34 10.31
CA ALA A 618 -14.54 -10.90 10.45
C ALA A 618 -13.71 -10.10 9.43
N LEU A 619 -14.41 -9.38 8.55
CA LEU A 619 -13.83 -8.48 7.55
C LEU A 619 -13.73 -7.06 8.13
N PRO A 620 -12.64 -6.31 7.88
CA PRO A 620 -12.48 -4.94 8.36
C PRO A 620 -13.32 -3.97 7.52
N SER A 621 -14.64 -3.96 7.74
CA SER A 621 -15.60 -3.22 6.92
C SER A 621 -15.66 -1.72 7.20
N GLY A 622 -14.93 -1.23 8.20
CA GLY A 622 -15.03 0.17 8.67
C GLY A 622 -16.42 0.51 9.18
N SER A 623 -16.72 1.80 9.19
CA SER A 623 -18.00 2.39 9.60
C SER A 623 -18.39 3.57 8.72
N ARG A 624 -19.64 4.02 8.88
CA ARG A 624 -20.11 5.32 8.38
C ARG A 624 -20.64 6.13 9.57
N MET A 625 -20.15 7.34 9.72
CA MET A 625 -20.55 8.26 10.78
C MET A 625 -21.87 8.95 10.43
N SER A 626 -22.50 9.64 11.39
CA SER A 626 -23.79 10.31 11.20
C SER A 626 -23.74 11.52 10.26
N ASP A 627 -22.59 12.19 10.16
CA ASP A 627 -22.32 13.22 9.16
C ASP A 627 -22.17 12.66 7.73
N GLY A 628 -22.03 11.34 7.62
CA GLY A 628 -21.90 10.60 6.38
C GLY A 628 -20.48 10.31 5.94
N GLU A 629 -19.47 10.67 6.73
CA GLU A 629 -18.10 10.27 6.47
C GLU A 629 -17.91 8.76 6.70
N TYR A 630 -17.10 8.14 5.83
CA TYR A 630 -16.72 6.74 5.93
C TYR A 630 -15.30 6.65 6.49
N MET A 631 -15.08 5.77 7.48
CA MET A 631 -13.77 5.66 8.13
C MET A 631 -13.34 4.20 8.30
N GLU A 632 -12.04 3.98 8.48
CA GLU A 632 -11.45 2.74 9.01
C GLU A 632 -11.66 1.45 8.19
N LEU A 633 -11.92 1.57 6.87
CA LEU A 633 -11.91 0.40 6.00
C LEU A 633 -10.52 -0.25 6.02
N GLY A 634 -10.46 -1.57 6.17
CA GLY A 634 -9.19 -2.29 6.25
C GLY A 634 -8.54 -2.30 7.64
N SER A 635 -8.92 -1.39 8.55
CA SER A 635 -8.34 -1.28 9.90
C SER A 635 -9.28 -1.69 11.02
N SER A 636 -10.60 -1.57 10.85
CA SER A 636 -11.59 -1.87 11.92
C SER A 636 -12.85 -2.54 11.37
N THR A 637 -13.59 -3.22 12.25
CA THR A 637 -14.98 -3.63 11.98
C THR A 637 -15.82 -3.56 13.23
N TYR A 638 -17.11 -3.28 13.02
CA TYR A 638 -18.12 -3.06 14.03
C TYR A 638 -19.35 -3.90 13.71
N PHE A 639 -19.95 -4.52 14.72
CA PHE A 639 -21.13 -5.37 14.60
C PHE A 639 -22.19 -5.02 15.62
N TRP A 640 -23.41 -4.79 15.16
CA TRP A 640 -24.53 -4.55 16.07
C TRP A 640 -24.89 -5.76 16.92
N THR A 641 -25.36 -5.48 18.13
CA THR A 641 -26.04 -6.42 19.01
C THR A 641 -27.49 -5.98 19.21
N ALA A 642 -28.36 -6.93 19.57
CA ALA A 642 -29.75 -6.67 19.91
C ALA A 642 -29.88 -6.07 21.32
N ALA A 643 -29.22 -4.92 21.56
CA ALA A 643 -29.23 -4.21 22.83
C ALA A 643 -29.06 -2.70 22.61
N GLY A 644 -29.90 -1.90 23.26
CA GLY A 644 -29.93 -0.43 23.20
C GLY A 644 -31.26 0.13 23.72
N GLY A 645 -31.32 1.41 24.05
CA GLY A 645 -32.45 2.03 24.75
C GLY A 645 -32.34 1.88 26.27
N ASP A 646 -33.40 2.23 27.01
CA ASP A 646 -33.39 2.15 28.49
C ASP A 646 -32.19 2.85 29.18
N GLY A 647 -31.77 3.99 28.64
CA GLY A 647 -30.64 4.79 29.12
C GLY A 647 -29.27 4.34 28.60
N LEU A 648 -29.24 3.33 27.72
CA LEU A 648 -28.04 2.83 27.03
C LEU A 648 -28.04 3.26 25.57
N GLY A 649 -26.84 3.51 25.04
CA GLY A 649 -26.64 3.68 23.60
C GLY A 649 -26.89 2.37 22.85
N ALA A 650 -26.92 2.43 21.52
CA ALA A 650 -26.92 1.24 20.68
C ALA A 650 -25.62 0.46 20.91
N VAL A 651 -25.71 -0.77 21.39
CA VAL A 651 -24.51 -1.54 21.74
C VAL A 651 -23.94 -2.19 20.46
N TYR A 652 -22.62 -2.22 20.35
CA TYR A 652 -21.90 -2.91 19.27
C TYR A 652 -20.64 -3.60 19.80
N TRP A 653 -20.17 -4.59 19.05
CA TRP A 653 -18.92 -5.28 19.25
C TRP A 653 -17.93 -4.95 18.14
N TYR A 654 -16.65 -4.83 18.46
CA TYR A 654 -15.67 -4.41 17.47
C TYR A 654 -14.32 -5.12 17.56
N LEU A 655 -13.60 -5.04 16.45
CA LEU A 655 -12.23 -5.50 16.28
C LEU A 655 -11.43 -4.38 15.58
N VAL A 656 -10.20 -4.15 16.03
CA VAL A 656 -9.26 -3.18 15.40
C VAL A 656 -7.95 -3.88 15.04
N ASN A 657 -7.27 -3.42 14.00
CA ASN A 657 -6.10 -4.09 13.42
C ASN A 657 -4.97 -4.33 14.45
N ASN A 658 -4.66 -3.33 15.27
CA ASN A 658 -3.51 -3.29 16.18
C ASN A 658 -3.76 -3.92 17.55
N ARG A 659 -4.97 -4.44 17.81
CA ARG A 659 -5.30 -5.13 19.06
C ARG A 659 -5.78 -6.56 18.82
N ASP A 660 -5.61 -7.38 19.85
CA ASP A 660 -6.04 -8.78 19.88
C ASP A 660 -7.25 -9.00 20.82
N ASP A 661 -7.91 -7.91 21.19
CA ASP A 661 -9.14 -7.90 21.96
C ASP A 661 -10.37 -8.04 21.06
N PHE A 662 -11.48 -8.41 21.69
CA PHE A 662 -12.82 -8.39 21.13
C PHE A 662 -13.72 -7.84 22.22
N THR A 663 -14.25 -6.65 22.01
CA THR A 663 -14.90 -5.87 23.08
C THR A 663 -16.11 -5.13 22.55
N SER A 664 -16.93 -4.62 23.47
CA SER A 664 -18.17 -3.92 23.18
C SER A 664 -18.12 -2.46 23.62
N ALA A 665 -18.88 -1.62 22.95
CA ALA A 665 -19.10 -0.22 23.31
C ALA A 665 -20.54 0.20 22.95
N GLU A 666 -20.89 1.43 23.31
CA GLU A 666 -22.20 2.05 23.05
C GLU A 666 -22.04 3.17 22.03
N ASP A 667 -22.99 3.25 21.10
CA ASP A 667 -23.13 4.33 20.14
C ASP A 667 -24.35 5.19 20.46
N PHE A 668 -24.12 6.49 20.59
CA PHE A 668 -25.17 7.51 20.74
C PHE A 668 -25.25 8.41 19.50
N ASP A 669 -24.33 8.25 18.54
CA ASP A 669 -24.15 9.16 17.42
C ASP A 669 -24.82 8.66 16.14
N ASN A 670 -25.61 7.57 16.21
CA ASN A 670 -26.33 6.96 15.09
C ASN A 670 -25.41 6.63 13.90
N ALA A 671 -24.25 6.05 14.20
CA ALA A 671 -23.34 5.51 13.20
C ALA A 671 -23.98 4.32 12.49
N ALA A 672 -23.38 3.89 11.36
CA ALA A 672 -23.79 2.70 10.65
C ALA A 672 -22.66 1.65 10.64
N PHE A 673 -22.98 0.47 11.14
CA PHE A 673 -22.06 -0.67 11.27
C PHE A 673 -22.57 -1.91 10.54
N SER A 674 -21.69 -2.89 10.37
CA SER A 674 -22.03 -4.16 9.75
C SER A 674 -22.96 -4.98 10.65
N LEU A 675 -23.69 -5.93 10.05
CA LEU A 675 -24.56 -6.85 10.79
C LEU A 675 -24.20 -8.31 10.49
N ARG A 676 -24.25 -9.14 11.52
CA ARG A 676 -24.17 -10.60 11.47
C ARG A 676 -25.45 -11.18 12.03
N CYS A 677 -25.94 -12.27 11.47
CA CYS A 677 -27.15 -12.93 11.97
C CYS A 677 -26.81 -14.30 12.57
N VAL A 678 -27.53 -14.69 13.62
CA VAL A 678 -27.45 -15.99 14.29
C VAL A 678 -28.72 -16.77 14.03
N LYS A 679 -28.59 -18.08 13.76
CA LYS A 679 -29.74 -18.94 13.51
C LYS A 679 -30.51 -19.20 14.80
N ASN A 680 -31.83 -19.09 14.77
CA ASN A 680 -32.68 -19.31 15.93
C ASN A 680 -32.54 -20.74 16.46
N LYS A 681 -32.67 -20.91 17.78
CA LYS A 681 -32.63 -22.21 18.43
C LYS A 681 -33.93 -22.95 18.06
N LEU A 682 -33.83 -24.20 17.61
CA LEU A 682 -35.01 -25.03 17.32
C LEU A 682 -35.81 -25.24 18.61
N THR A 683 -36.95 -24.58 18.75
CA THR A 683 -37.89 -24.86 19.81
C THR A 683 -38.52 -26.23 19.55
N LYS A 684 -38.41 -27.14 20.52
CA LYS A 684 -39.14 -28.43 20.50
C LYS A 684 -40.63 -28.09 20.40
N ALA A 685 -41.27 -28.43 19.28
CA ALA A 685 -42.69 -28.17 19.07
C ALA A 685 -43.50 -28.72 20.27
N ALA A 686 -44.30 -27.85 20.89
CA ALA A 686 -45.24 -28.24 21.92
C ALA A 686 -46.21 -29.28 21.34
N ALA A 687 -46.37 -30.40 22.05
CA ALA A 687 -47.28 -31.46 21.66
C ALA A 687 -48.70 -30.91 21.48
N PRO A 688 -49.44 -31.30 20.42
CA PRO A 688 -50.79 -30.80 20.21
C PRO A 688 -51.70 -31.24 21.36
N ALA A 689 -52.43 -30.27 21.91
CA ALA A 689 -53.43 -30.49 22.95
C ALA A 689 -54.46 -31.52 22.49
N ALA A 690 -54.65 -32.57 23.29
CA ALA A 690 -55.66 -33.58 23.05
C ALA A 690 -57.05 -32.92 23.00
N THR A 691 -57.67 -32.98 21.83
CA THR A 691 -59.06 -32.63 21.59
C THR A 691 -59.97 -33.57 22.41
N ALA A 692 -60.72 -33.00 23.36
CA ALA A 692 -61.91 -33.65 23.88
C ALA A 692 -62.98 -33.66 22.78
N ALA A 693 -63.56 -34.83 22.52
CA ALA A 693 -64.69 -35.02 21.61
C ALA A 693 -65.97 -35.27 22.42
N PRO A 694 -67.13 -35.14 21.77
CA PRO A 694 -68.19 -34.15 22.04
C PRO A 694 -68.97 -34.34 23.35
#